data_AF-A0A935V6V5-F1
#
_entry.id   AF-A0A935V6V5-F1
#
_cell.length_a   1.000
_cell.length_b   1.000
_cell.length_c   1.000
_cell.angle_alpha   90.00
_cell.angle_beta   90.00
_cell.angle_gamma   90.00
#
_symmetry.space_group_name_H-M   'P 1'
#
loop_
_entity.id
_entity.type
_entity.pdbx_description
1 polymer ?
#
loop_
_entity_poly.entity_id
_entity_poly.type
_entity_poly.pdbx_seq_one_letter_code
_entity_poly.pdbx_strand_id
1 'polypeptide(L)'
;MSLPSQYRLSDPWLLQPLPPYGTLSDDDYAALGFRCGLEIHQQLLTVRKLFCRCPAGRYHHERHDAEILRHMRPTLSEMGEYDGTALMEFKTRKEIVYLLKRETVCTYEMDDAPPFEIDDVALDGSLLMAMLLGCNVVSEVHITRKQYLDGSIPTGFQRTAIIGTDGQVPFGARSVRIRQISIEEDSCREVSDKGHRRVYRTDRLGMPLIETVTDPDMRTPQEAMAVGQILRWLARSGGMVRTGAGAARQDVNVSVNGGTRVEIKGVPSLREVGRLTHNEALRQRSLLGIRGELAHRGVTVESITDRLVDVSTQVRGTACGFIAQAVAQGAMVGACPLPGFQGLLDVSTQPRTSFLKEFSDRVRVIACLDQLPNLVASSQNAPSLSSAEWERVAKACGTAADVPVIVVWGSRADVETAAREIAIRARDAVLGVPNETRQALDDGTNGFERILPGADRMYPDTDLPPIPLEDARVDGIAARLPLRPWERREKLQHLQVGEDLAARMCRHRAWDLFEHLVDRLPSGSRFTAQQLASLLLDRSTPRPASLRAAGPWWEETVADLAAGRVIPEAVWASEDEVPACVDEREGRRLYGEALTAARTDRKAAWPAEEARSRTHPDGRRDAAPARPGAGAPGAPVGRPDAEGGAVMSTDNDDFKGYRSPTLDLLQSQGAPVWSVATLHTVRGDFSGLILPRSVTADADHIVLKLDTGYNIGVRHDKVKKITVHGRKEAHYQIPERAFPHDPKKPRVKLLGTGGTIASRLDYRTGAVIPAFSPGELYGSVPELADICNMETEKLYGVFSENMGPEQWMGTARAIAAEVEKGVAGIVIGHGTDTMHHTAAALSFMLQDLPVPVVMVGSQRSSDRPSSDAAINLMNATRTAATSDIAEVMVCMFGPTSDEYGLLHRGTRVRKMHSSYRSTFRTLSDIPLGKVDQSGVTPYRDDYRRRRAERKVDLKAVFDDRVSLVYYYPNMKPDIIDSLIDNGYRGIVIAGTGLGHVNKPLYPALDRARAAGVHVYMTVQTMWGYVQMYVYETGRELMGLGVIPAANMLPEVAYVKLGWALGQSQEPDEVRRLMLTPVNGEITDREPHDGYLVLQGGSPEVAAFISSHWK
;
A
#
# COMPACT_ATOMS: atom_id res chain seq x y z
N MET A 1 0.01 -46.71 2.93
CA MET A 1 1.01 -46.83 4.00
C MET A 1 0.26 -46.93 5.33
N SER A 2 0.45 -48.01 6.09
CA SER A 2 -0.13 -48.15 7.43
C SER A 2 0.39 -47.02 8.33
N LEU A 3 -0.52 -46.22 8.90
CA LEU A 3 -0.18 -45.14 9.82
C LEU A 3 0.58 -45.70 11.04
N PRO A 4 1.61 -45.00 11.56
CA PRO A 4 2.22 -45.40 12.82
C PRO A 4 1.15 -45.41 13.93
N SER A 5 1.21 -46.40 14.83
CA SER A 5 0.26 -46.62 15.94
C SER A 5 0.09 -45.44 16.91
N GLN A 6 0.85 -44.37 16.71
CA GLN A 6 1.03 -43.22 17.58
C GLN A 6 0.01 -42.07 17.40
N TYR A 7 -1.03 -42.19 16.57
CA TYR A 7 -2.05 -41.12 16.39
C TYR A 7 -3.48 -41.67 16.51
N ARG A 8 -3.81 -42.28 17.65
CA ARG A 8 -5.18 -42.70 17.98
C ARG A 8 -5.80 -41.72 18.96
N LEU A 9 -7.13 -41.54 18.93
CA LEU A 9 -7.84 -40.75 19.94
C LEU A 9 -7.71 -41.33 21.36
N SER A 10 -7.28 -42.60 21.48
CA SER A 10 -6.96 -43.27 22.75
C SER A 10 -5.55 -42.96 23.30
N ASP A 11 -4.83 -42.04 22.66
CA ASP A 11 -3.49 -41.62 23.08
C ASP A 11 -3.54 -40.93 24.46
N PRO A 12 -2.65 -41.29 25.42
CA PRO A 12 -2.52 -40.59 26.70
C PRO A 12 -2.50 -39.06 26.61
N TRP A 13 -1.91 -38.48 25.56
CA TRP A 13 -1.87 -37.03 25.33
C TRP A 13 -3.24 -36.40 25.03
N LEU A 14 -4.21 -37.21 24.60
CA LEU A 14 -5.56 -36.81 24.17
C LEU A 14 -6.64 -37.22 25.18
N LEU A 15 -6.24 -37.81 26.31
CA LEU A 15 -7.14 -38.10 27.42
C LEU A 15 -7.77 -36.80 27.92
N GLN A 16 -9.09 -36.81 28.06
CA GLN A 16 -9.86 -35.65 28.46
C GLN A 16 -10.02 -35.61 29.99
N PRO A 17 -9.86 -34.44 30.64
CA PRO A 17 -9.52 -33.13 30.06
C PRO A 17 -8.05 -33.01 29.63
N LEU A 18 -7.79 -32.19 28.60
CA LEU A 18 -6.44 -31.91 28.12
C LEU A 18 -5.50 -31.41 29.25
N PRO A 19 -4.21 -31.78 29.23
CA PRO A 19 -3.23 -31.34 30.23
C PRO A 19 -3.19 -29.80 30.36
N PRO A 20 -3.23 -29.24 31.59
CA PRO A 20 -3.08 -27.80 31.78
C PRO A 20 -1.66 -27.28 31.51
N TYR A 21 -1.54 -25.99 31.16
CA TYR A 21 -0.22 -25.35 31.03
C TYR A 21 0.57 -25.44 32.34
N GLY A 22 1.82 -25.91 32.25
CA GLY A 22 2.72 -26.10 33.39
C GLY A 22 2.73 -27.50 33.99
N THR A 23 1.89 -28.43 33.51
CA THR A 23 1.92 -29.84 33.99
C THR A 23 2.84 -30.74 33.17
N LEU A 24 3.15 -30.37 31.93
CA LEU A 24 4.07 -31.11 31.05
C LEU A 24 5.53 -30.71 31.32
N SER A 25 6.41 -31.72 31.33
CA SER A 25 7.86 -31.59 31.45
C SER A 25 8.52 -31.23 30.11
N ASP A 26 9.81 -30.87 30.14
CA ASP A 26 10.58 -30.60 28.92
C ASP A 26 10.70 -31.84 28.02
N ASP A 27 10.80 -33.03 28.60
CA ASP A 27 10.85 -34.31 27.87
C ASP A 27 9.52 -34.60 27.16
N ASP A 28 8.40 -34.20 27.74
CA ASP A 28 7.08 -34.31 27.13
C ASP A 28 6.98 -33.46 25.85
N TYR A 29 7.46 -32.21 25.89
CA TYR A 29 7.51 -31.35 24.70
C TYR A 29 8.51 -31.85 23.65
N ALA A 30 9.63 -32.44 24.09
CA ALA A 30 10.57 -33.08 23.18
C ALA A 30 9.94 -34.28 22.47
N ALA A 31 9.14 -35.09 23.17
CA ALA A 31 8.39 -36.20 22.58
C ALA A 31 7.31 -35.73 21.58
N LEU A 32 6.65 -34.61 21.86
CA LEU A 32 5.76 -33.93 20.89
C LEU A 32 6.52 -33.39 19.67
N GLY A 33 7.82 -33.16 19.79
CA GLY A 33 8.64 -32.47 18.79
C GLY A 33 8.26 -31.00 18.66
N PHE A 34 7.95 -30.36 19.79
CA PHE A 34 7.59 -28.95 19.83
C PHE A 34 8.70 -28.08 19.23
N ARG A 35 8.31 -27.18 18.33
CA ARG A 35 9.18 -26.12 17.79
C ARG A 35 8.40 -24.82 17.76
N CYS A 36 9.04 -23.76 18.23
CA CYS A 36 8.47 -22.43 18.24
C CYS A 36 9.46 -21.39 17.71
N GLY A 37 8.95 -20.43 16.93
CA GLY A 37 9.63 -19.20 16.52
C GLY A 37 8.82 -17.97 16.95
N LEU A 38 9.49 -16.82 17.10
CA LEU A 38 8.86 -15.55 17.49
C LEU A 38 9.00 -14.50 16.41
N GLU A 39 7.96 -13.70 16.25
CA GLU A 39 7.94 -12.48 15.46
C GLU A 39 7.56 -11.34 16.41
N ILE A 40 8.51 -10.46 16.72
CA ILE A 40 8.30 -9.36 17.67
C ILE A 40 8.29 -8.04 16.94
N HIS A 41 7.14 -7.39 16.98
CA HIS A 41 6.94 -6.06 16.42
C HIS A 41 7.10 -5.02 17.52
N GLN A 42 7.92 -3.99 17.29
CA GLN A 42 8.23 -2.96 18.27
C GLN A 42 8.26 -1.58 17.60
N GLN A 43 7.43 -0.65 18.09
CA GLN A 43 7.39 0.70 17.54
C GLN A 43 8.66 1.47 17.91
N LEU A 44 9.21 2.21 16.94
CA LEU A 44 10.35 3.11 17.15
C LEU A 44 9.87 4.45 17.73
N LEU A 45 10.75 5.07 18.51
CA LEU A 45 10.51 6.38 19.12
C LEU A 45 10.93 7.49 18.17
N THR A 46 10.05 7.81 17.22
CA THR A 46 10.23 8.89 16.25
C THR A 46 9.22 10.01 16.47
N VAL A 47 9.51 11.20 15.92
CA VAL A 47 8.59 12.34 15.88
C VAL A 47 7.60 12.21 14.72
N ARG A 48 8.01 11.57 13.62
CA ARG A 48 7.23 11.41 12.39
C ARG A 48 6.99 9.95 12.06
N LYS A 49 5.96 9.71 11.26
CA LYS A 49 5.63 8.41 10.67
C LYS A 49 6.65 8.03 9.58
N LEU A 50 6.69 6.76 9.19
CA LEU A 50 7.81 6.18 8.42
C LEU A 50 7.96 6.77 7.02
N PHE A 51 6.85 6.92 6.29
CA PHE A 51 6.84 7.43 4.91
C PHE A 51 5.98 8.69 4.75
N CYS A 52 5.71 9.41 5.85
CA CYS A 52 5.03 10.69 5.79
C CYS A 52 5.41 11.62 6.95
N ARG A 53 5.00 12.87 6.85
CA ARG A 53 5.38 13.92 7.81
C ARG A 53 4.42 14.06 8.99
N CYS A 54 3.43 13.17 9.08
CA CYS A 54 2.47 13.15 10.19
C CYS A 54 3.13 12.78 11.51
N PRO A 55 2.61 13.28 12.64
CA PRO A 55 3.18 13.01 13.95
C PRO A 55 3.04 11.54 14.33
N ALA A 56 4.12 10.97 14.86
CA ALA A 56 4.13 9.61 15.39
C ALA A 56 3.73 9.58 16.88
N GLY A 57 2.94 8.57 17.27
CA GLY A 57 2.55 8.30 18.64
C GLY A 57 1.43 9.16 19.19
N ARG A 58 0.65 9.80 18.32
CA ARG A 58 -0.58 10.53 18.68
C ARG A 58 -1.78 9.65 18.37
N TYR A 59 -2.50 9.24 19.42
CA TYR A 59 -3.69 8.39 19.32
C TYR A 59 -4.94 9.17 19.73
N HIS A 60 -6.06 8.98 19.03
CA HIS A 60 -7.35 9.57 19.40
C HIS A 60 -8.33 8.49 19.83
N HIS A 61 -9.32 8.83 20.68
CA HIS A 61 -10.23 7.84 21.30
C HIS A 61 -11.71 7.97 20.91
N GLU A 62 -12.24 9.16 20.62
CA GLU A 62 -13.71 9.30 20.50
C GLU A 62 -14.20 10.10 19.29
N ARG A 63 -13.44 11.09 18.79
CA ARG A 63 -13.87 11.92 17.65
C ARG A 63 -13.00 11.66 16.44
N HIS A 64 -13.63 11.49 15.28
CA HIS A 64 -13.01 11.56 13.96
C HIS A 64 -13.56 12.79 13.23
N ASP A 65 -12.85 13.29 12.23
CA ASP A 65 -13.23 14.48 11.46
C ASP A 65 -13.82 14.11 10.09
N ALA A 66 -13.51 12.92 9.58
CA ALA A 66 -14.02 12.39 8.32
C ALA A 66 -13.93 10.85 8.30
N GLU A 67 -14.61 10.23 7.34
CA GLU A 67 -14.53 8.80 7.05
C GLU A 67 -14.24 8.59 5.56
N ILE A 68 -13.54 7.51 5.21
CA ILE A 68 -13.37 7.07 3.82
C ILE A 68 -13.69 5.57 3.68
N LEU A 69 -14.35 5.21 2.58
CA LEU A 69 -14.65 3.82 2.23
C LEU A 69 -13.65 3.29 1.20
N ARG A 70 -13.18 2.05 1.39
CA ARG A 70 -12.35 1.30 0.42
C ARG A 70 -12.88 -0.11 0.21
N HIS A 71 -12.64 -0.61 -0.99
CA HIS A 71 -12.76 -2.02 -1.35
C HIS A 71 -11.39 -2.54 -1.79
N MET A 72 -11.03 -3.74 -1.34
CA MET A 72 -9.75 -4.36 -1.67
C MET A 72 -9.93 -5.47 -2.69
N ARG A 73 -8.98 -5.60 -3.63
CA ARG A 73 -8.95 -6.64 -4.66
C ARG A 73 -7.62 -7.38 -4.67
N PRO A 74 -7.61 -8.69 -4.99
CA PRO A 74 -6.37 -9.45 -5.05
C PRO A 74 -5.54 -9.02 -6.26
N THR A 75 -4.23 -8.95 -6.07
CA THR A 75 -3.26 -8.62 -7.13
C THR A 75 -2.17 -9.70 -7.21
N LEU A 76 -1.56 -9.83 -8.39
CA LEU A 76 -0.58 -10.86 -8.69
C LEU A 76 0.79 -10.53 -8.08
N SER A 77 1.49 -11.56 -7.63
CA SER A 77 2.86 -11.49 -7.09
C SER A 77 3.92 -11.16 -8.16
N GLU A 78 5.17 -10.91 -7.73
CA GLU A 78 6.33 -10.80 -8.62
C GLU A 78 6.54 -12.08 -9.47
N MET A 79 6.07 -13.23 -8.97
CA MET A 79 6.13 -14.52 -9.64
C MET A 79 4.90 -14.82 -10.52
N GLY A 80 3.87 -13.96 -10.49
CA GLY A 80 2.66 -14.10 -11.31
C GLY A 80 1.56 -15.00 -10.74
N GLU A 81 1.55 -15.19 -9.43
CA GLU A 81 0.54 -16.00 -8.74
C GLU A 81 -0.31 -15.15 -7.79
N TYR A 82 -1.55 -15.57 -7.53
CA TYR A 82 -2.37 -14.98 -6.48
C TYR A 82 -2.09 -15.65 -5.14
N ASP A 83 -1.89 -14.85 -4.10
CA ASP A 83 -1.77 -15.37 -2.74
C ASP A 83 -3.12 -15.93 -2.24
N GLY A 84 -3.07 -17.11 -1.61
CA GLY A 84 -4.26 -17.81 -1.12
C GLY A 84 -5.00 -17.05 -0.02
N THR A 85 -4.28 -16.30 0.83
CA THR A 85 -4.88 -15.45 1.86
C THR A 85 -5.62 -14.29 1.21
N ALA A 86 -5.03 -13.63 0.20
CA ALA A 86 -5.69 -12.55 -0.53
C ALA A 86 -6.99 -13.01 -1.21
N LEU A 87 -6.98 -14.19 -1.86
CA LEU A 87 -8.20 -14.77 -2.45
C LEU A 87 -9.27 -15.08 -1.40
N MET A 88 -8.86 -15.54 -0.21
CA MET A 88 -9.79 -15.77 0.90
C MET A 88 -10.37 -14.46 1.42
N GLU A 89 -9.54 -13.45 1.66
CA GLU A 89 -9.97 -12.13 2.14
C GLU A 89 -10.94 -11.48 1.13
N PHE A 90 -10.72 -11.65 -0.18
CA PHE A 90 -11.65 -11.15 -1.21
C PHE A 90 -13.05 -11.79 -1.14
N LYS A 91 -13.17 -13.08 -0.80
CA LYS A 91 -14.48 -13.77 -0.63
C LYS A 91 -15.33 -13.14 0.47
N THR A 92 -14.70 -12.50 1.46
CA THR A 92 -15.40 -11.86 2.58
C THR A 92 -16.19 -10.63 2.15
N ARG A 93 -15.94 -10.06 0.96
CA ARG A 93 -16.69 -8.93 0.37
C ARG A 93 -16.82 -7.74 1.35
N LYS A 94 -15.75 -7.42 2.07
CA LYS A 94 -15.78 -6.39 3.12
C LYS A 94 -15.81 -4.98 2.54
N GLU A 95 -16.70 -4.16 3.07
CA GLU A 95 -16.65 -2.71 3.06
C GLU A 95 -15.71 -2.24 4.18
N ILE A 96 -14.66 -1.50 3.85
CA ILE A 96 -13.66 -1.06 4.82
C ILE A 96 -13.73 0.45 5.00
N VAL A 97 -14.09 0.88 6.22
CA VAL A 97 -14.22 2.28 6.59
C VAL A 97 -13.05 2.72 7.44
N TYR A 98 -12.41 3.83 7.08
CA TYR A 98 -11.32 4.44 7.84
C TYR A 98 -11.76 5.75 8.48
N LEU A 99 -11.65 5.82 9.80
CA LEU A 99 -11.93 7.01 10.60
C LEU A 99 -10.69 7.91 10.61
N LEU A 100 -10.80 9.11 10.05
CA LEU A 100 -9.71 10.05 9.84
C LEU A 100 -9.73 11.17 10.88
N LYS A 101 -8.55 11.61 11.32
CA LYS A 101 -8.37 12.79 12.17
C LYS A 101 -7.36 13.72 11.52
N ARG A 102 -7.72 15.00 11.35
CA ARG A 102 -6.89 16.01 10.66
C ARG A 102 -5.49 16.13 11.25
N GLU A 103 -5.36 15.91 12.56
CA GLU A 103 -4.10 16.08 13.29
C GLU A 103 -3.10 14.93 13.10
N THR A 104 -3.55 13.76 12.63
CA THR A 104 -2.73 12.52 12.61
C THR A 104 -2.68 11.85 11.24
N VAL A 105 -3.40 12.36 10.25
CA VAL A 105 -3.56 11.78 8.91
C VAL A 105 -3.22 12.79 7.82
N CYS A 106 -2.56 12.32 6.78
CA CYS A 106 -2.39 13.04 5.52
C CYS A 106 -2.88 12.22 4.32
N THR A 107 -2.73 12.81 3.13
CA THR A 107 -3.14 12.21 1.84
C THR A 107 -2.42 10.90 1.54
N TYR A 108 -1.18 10.73 2.00
CA TYR A 108 -0.44 9.47 1.87
C TYR A 108 -1.18 8.33 2.58
N GLU A 109 -1.57 8.55 3.83
CA GLU A 109 -2.25 7.55 4.66
C GLU A 109 -3.65 7.21 4.16
N MET A 110 -4.28 8.11 3.41
CA MET A 110 -5.57 7.87 2.75
C MET A 110 -5.42 7.10 1.42
N ASP A 111 -4.18 6.76 1.04
CA ASP A 111 -3.81 6.30 -0.30
C ASP A 111 -4.27 7.27 -1.40
N ASP A 112 -4.18 8.58 -1.14
CA ASP A 112 -4.43 9.71 -2.06
C ASP A 112 -3.15 10.41 -2.53
N ALA A 113 -1.98 10.03 -2.02
CA ALA A 113 -0.67 10.48 -2.49
C ALA A 113 0.40 9.39 -2.41
N PRO A 114 1.47 9.47 -3.24
CA PRO A 114 2.66 8.63 -3.09
C PRO A 114 3.35 8.81 -1.72
N PRO A 115 4.16 7.83 -1.27
CA PRO A 115 4.98 7.96 -0.07
C PRO A 115 6.00 9.09 -0.19
N PHE A 116 6.40 9.63 0.96
CA PHE A 116 7.63 10.41 1.09
C PHE A 116 8.82 9.47 1.30
N GLU A 117 10.04 10.00 1.25
CA GLU A 117 11.25 9.28 1.65
C GLU A 117 11.14 8.74 3.09
N ILE A 118 11.85 7.64 3.35
CA ILE A 118 11.87 6.98 4.66
C ILE A 118 12.40 7.94 5.75
N ASP A 119 11.82 7.90 6.95
CA ASP A 119 12.32 8.66 8.09
C ASP A 119 13.71 8.16 8.52
N ASP A 120 14.73 9.03 8.40
CA ASP A 120 16.12 8.69 8.71
C ASP A 120 16.34 8.27 10.18
N VAL A 121 15.57 8.83 11.12
CA VAL A 121 15.67 8.47 12.54
C VAL A 121 15.19 7.03 12.74
N ALA A 122 14.10 6.66 12.06
CA ALA A 122 13.60 5.31 12.05
C ALA A 122 14.61 4.33 11.41
N LEU A 123 15.17 4.69 10.26
CA LEU A 123 16.16 3.87 9.56
C LEU A 123 17.41 3.64 10.43
N ASP A 124 17.98 4.70 11.00
CA ASP A 124 19.14 4.59 11.92
C ASP A 124 18.80 3.75 13.15
N GLY A 125 17.62 3.95 13.73
CA GLY A 125 17.13 3.15 14.86
C GLY A 125 17.01 1.67 14.52
N SER A 126 16.56 1.33 13.31
CA SER A 126 16.46 -0.05 12.84
C SER A 126 17.84 -0.69 12.58
N LEU A 127 18.79 0.06 12.01
CA LEU A 127 20.17 -0.38 11.79
C LEU A 127 20.90 -0.64 13.12
N LEU A 128 20.72 0.26 14.09
CA LEU A 128 21.22 0.09 15.46
C LEU A 128 20.68 -1.21 16.07
N MET A 129 19.38 -1.47 15.91
CA MET A 129 18.75 -2.69 16.42
C MET A 129 19.26 -3.95 15.73
N ALA A 130 19.53 -3.90 14.42
CA ALA A 130 20.13 -5.01 13.68
C ALA A 130 21.51 -5.38 14.22
N MET A 131 22.36 -4.39 14.50
CA MET A 131 23.69 -4.60 15.07
C MET A 131 23.63 -5.13 16.52
N LEU A 132 22.66 -4.66 17.33
CA LEU A 132 22.44 -5.19 18.67
C LEU A 132 22.04 -6.68 18.66
N LEU A 133 21.28 -7.11 17.64
CA LEU A 133 20.93 -8.51 17.40
C LEU A 133 22.08 -9.32 16.75
N GLY A 134 23.20 -8.67 16.43
CA GLY A 134 24.33 -9.30 15.74
C GLY A 134 24.03 -9.72 14.30
N CYS A 135 23.06 -9.08 13.65
CA CYS A 135 22.71 -9.37 12.26
C CYS A 135 23.73 -8.80 11.27
N ASN A 136 23.86 -9.46 10.12
CA ASN A 136 24.54 -8.96 8.94
C ASN A 136 23.73 -7.82 8.33
N VAL A 137 24.26 -6.60 8.38
CA VAL A 137 23.59 -5.40 7.84
C VAL A 137 23.70 -5.37 6.31
N VAL A 138 22.58 -5.16 5.63
CA VAL A 138 22.52 -5.08 4.15
C VAL A 138 23.33 -3.89 3.61
N SER A 139 23.62 -3.87 2.30
CA SER A 139 24.32 -2.73 1.68
C SER A 139 23.37 -1.73 1.02
N GLU A 140 22.18 -2.16 0.60
CA GLU A 140 21.14 -1.32 0.03
C GLU A 140 19.78 -1.86 0.50
N VAL A 141 18.94 -0.96 1.01
CA VAL A 141 17.62 -1.28 1.56
C VAL A 141 16.59 -1.23 0.43
N HIS A 142 15.84 -2.32 0.26
CA HIS A 142 14.77 -2.40 -0.74
C HIS A 142 13.42 -2.38 -0.04
N ILE A 143 12.59 -1.40 -0.38
CA ILE A 143 11.23 -1.30 0.13
C ILE A 143 10.35 -2.28 -0.65
N THR A 144 9.63 -3.11 0.09
CA THR A 144 8.77 -4.18 -0.42
C THR A 144 7.33 -3.92 0.05
N ARG A 145 6.37 -4.24 -0.80
CA ARG A 145 4.93 -4.21 -0.49
C ARG A 145 4.48 -5.60 -0.07
N LYS A 146 4.05 -5.75 1.17
CA LYS A 146 3.42 -6.97 1.72
C LYS A 146 1.91 -6.79 1.65
N GLN A 147 1.20 -7.51 0.79
CA GLN A 147 -0.21 -7.27 0.43
C GLN A 147 -1.21 -7.54 1.58
N TYR A 148 -2.01 -6.60 2.10
CA TYR A 148 -3.06 -6.82 3.13
C TYR A 148 -4.45 -6.46 2.59
N LEU A 149 -5.30 -7.46 2.33
CA LEU A 149 -6.69 -7.23 1.90
C LEU A 149 -7.67 -7.15 3.07
N ASP A 150 -7.23 -7.49 4.29
CA ASP A 150 -8.02 -7.40 5.52
C ASP A 150 -8.56 -5.98 5.81
N GLY A 151 -7.96 -4.96 5.20
CA GLY A 151 -8.34 -3.57 5.34
C GLY A 151 -7.58 -2.83 6.44
N SER A 152 -6.65 -3.46 7.14
CA SER A 152 -5.86 -2.79 8.20
C SER A 152 -4.95 -1.69 7.66
N ILE A 153 -4.72 -1.63 6.33
CA ILE A 153 -3.91 -0.62 5.66
C ILE A 153 -4.64 -0.11 4.39
N PRO A 154 -4.90 1.20 4.25
CA PRO A 154 -5.66 1.79 3.12
C PRO A 154 -5.11 1.53 1.72
N THR A 155 -3.80 1.38 1.56
CA THR A 155 -3.16 1.02 0.27
C THR A 155 -3.44 -0.43 -0.12
N GLY A 156 -3.88 -1.26 0.83
CA GLY A 156 -3.98 -2.71 0.68
C GLY A 156 -2.64 -3.43 0.72
N PHE A 157 -1.56 -2.78 1.16
CA PHE A 157 -0.25 -3.39 1.41
C PHE A 157 0.56 -2.58 2.44
N GLN A 158 1.36 -3.28 3.23
CA GLN A 158 2.32 -2.68 4.15
C GLN A 158 3.65 -2.45 3.44
N ARG A 159 4.24 -1.25 3.56
CA ARG A 159 5.64 -1.07 3.16
C ARG A 159 6.55 -1.61 4.25
N THR A 160 7.49 -2.46 3.86
CA THR A 160 8.42 -3.16 4.74
C THR A 160 9.76 -3.38 4.04
N ALA A 161 10.85 -3.42 4.78
CA ALA A 161 12.20 -3.51 4.26
C ALA A 161 13.11 -4.30 5.21
N ILE A 162 13.96 -5.17 4.67
CA ILE A 162 14.97 -5.89 5.46
C ILE A 162 16.15 -4.97 5.75
N ILE A 163 16.57 -4.96 7.01
CA ILE A 163 17.69 -4.15 7.50
C ILE A 163 18.90 -5.02 7.84
N GLY A 164 18.66 -6.25 8.32
CA GLY A 164 19.72 -7.22 8.51
C GLY A 164 19.21 -8.65 8.65
N THR A 165 20.09 -9.61 8.41
CA THR A 165 19.81 -11.06 8.43
C THR A 165 20.82 -11.82 9.30
N ASP A 166 20.51 -13.07 9.65
CA ASP A 166 21.45 -14.03 10.26
C ASP A 166 22.15 -13.53 11.55
N GLY A 167 21.36 -13.02 12.49
CA GLY A 167 21.84 -12.64 13.83
C GLY A 167 21.72 -13.77 14.85
N GLN A 168 22.09 -13.48 16.10
CA GLN A 168 21.96 -14.43 17.20
C GLN A 168 21.94 -13.74 18.58
N VAL A 169 21.20 -14.33 19.52
CA VAL A 169 21.17 -13.90 20.92
C VAL A 169 21.47 -15.07 21.87
N PRO A 170 22.17 -14.84 22.98
CA PRO A 170 22.48 -15.91 23.94
C PRO A 170 21.24 -16.38 24.70
N PHE A 171 21.12 -17.69 24.91
CA PHE A 171 20.08 -18.32 25.71
C PHE A 171 20.61 -19.57 26.44
N GLY A 172 20.92 -19.45 27.73
CA GLY A 172 21.56 -20.53 28.48
C GLY A 172 22.92 -20.89 27.89
N ALA A 173 23.17 -22.18 27.66
CA ALA A 173 24.40 -22.67 27.03
C ALA A 173 24.37 -22.66 25.48
N ARG A 174 23.27 -22.19 24.87
CA ARG A 174 23.08 -22.13 23.42
C ARG A 174 22.81 -20.71 22.95
N SER A 175 22.77 -20.52 21.64
CA SER A 175 22.24 -19.29 21.02
C SER A 175 20.87 -19.57 20.40
N VAL A 176 20.06 -18.53 20.32
CA VAL A 176 18.85 -18.48 19.49
C VAL A 176 19.19 -17.67 18.25
N ARG A 177 18.93 -18.23 17.07
CA ARG A 177 19.21 -17.56 15.80
C ARG A 177 18.12 -16.54 15.48
N ILE A 178 18.55 -15.38 15.00
CA ILE A 178 17.70 -14.32 14.48
C ILE A 178 17.76 -14.43 12.97
N ARG A 179 16.64 -14.77 12.36
CA ARG A 179 16.56 -14.94 10.92
C ARG A 179 16.72 -13.60 10.20
N GLN A 180 15.96 -12.60 10.66
CA GLN A 180 15.97 -11.26 10.09
C GLN A 180 15.43 -10.20 11.05
N ILE A 181 15.76 -8.95 10.76
CA ILE A 181 15.08 -7.75 11.26
C ILE A 181 14.66 -6.87 10.08
N SER A 182 13.42 -6.42 10.12
CA SER A 182 12.84 -5.49 9.15
C SER A 182 12.42 -4.17 9.82
N ILE A 183 12.27 -3.14 8.99
CA ILE A 183 11.55 -1.91 9.31
C ILE A 183 10.29 -1.85 8.45
N GLU A 184 9.16 -1.47 9.05
CA GLU A 184 7.86 -1.48 8.39
C GLU A 184 6.91 -0.43 8.97
N GLU A 185 5.81 -0.19 8.25
CA GLU A 185 4.70 0.64 8.71
C GLU A 185 3.78 -0.14 9.64
N ASP A 186 3.40 0.43 10.79
CA ASP A 186 2.32 -0.15 11.58
C ASP A 186 0.96 0.04 10.87
N SER A 187 0.03 -0.88 11.16
CA SER A 187 -1.32 -0.88 10.61
C SER A 187 -2.29 -0.01 11.42
N CYS A 188 -3.48 0.25 10.86
CA CYS A 188 -4.56 0.92 11.57
C CYS A 188 -4.97 0.15 12.85
N ARG A 189 -5.63 0.84 13.79
CA ARG A 189 -6.26 0.19 14.94
C ARG A 189 -7.68 -0.20 14.56
N GLU A 190 -8.05 -1.46 14.80
CA GLU A 190 -9.42 -1.91 14.57
C GLU A 190 -10.39 -1.24 15.56
N VAL A 191 -11.54 -0.82 15.06
CA VAL A 191 -12.67 -0.31 15.85
C VAL A 191 -13.78 -1.36 15.91
N SER A 192 -14.08 -2.00 14.78
CA SER A 192 -15.04 -3.10 14.71
C SER A 192 -14.88 -3.92 13.44
N ASP A 193 -15.06 -5.23 13.55
CA ASP A 193 -15.31 -6.15 12.43
C ASP A 193 -16.68 -6.81 12.62
N LYS A 194 -17.66 -6.45 11.77
CA LYS A 194 -19.05 -6.97 11.88
C LYS A 194 -19.65 -7.26 10.51
N GLY A 195 -20.08 -8.49 10.27
CA GLY A 195 -20.67 -8.93 9.00
C GLY A 195 -19.76 -8.58 7.82
N HIS A 196 -20.27 -7.88 6.82
CA HIS A 196 -19.47 -7.40 5.68
C HIS A 196 -18.82 -6.03 5.89
N ARG A 197 -18.79 -5.47 7.11
CA ARG A 197 -18.26 -4.12 7.37
C ARG A 197 -17.15 -4.13 8.41
N ARG A 198 -16.01 -3.52 8.05
CA ARG A 198 -14.87 -3.29 8.94
C ARG A 198 -14.63 -1.80 9.13
N VAL A 199 -14.29 -1.41 10.35
CA VAL A 199 -14.02 -0.02 10.70
C VAL A 199 -12.66 0.05 11.39
N TYR A 200 -11.79 0.91 10.85
CA TYR A 200 -10.43 1.12 11.31
C TYR A 200 -10.18 2.59 11.67
N ARG A 201 -9.22 2.81 12.55
CA ARG A 201 -8.71 4.12 12.94
C ARG A 201 -7.28 4.28 12.46
N THR A 202 -7.00 5.38 11.78
CA THR A 202 -5.74 5.58 11.05
C THR A 202 -4.63 6.22 11.87
N ASP A 203 -4.84 6.55 13.14
CA ASP A 203 -3.82 7.21 13.95
C ASP A 203 -2.52 6.42 14.13
N ARG A 204 -2.60 5.09 14.20
CA ARG A 204 -1.43 4.21 14.24
C ARG A 204 -0.81 3.92 12.87
N LEU A 205 -1.58 4.07 11.80
CA LEU A 205 -1.11 3.77 10.44
C LEU A 205 0.20 4.50 10.14
N GLY A 206 1.19 3.82 9.59
CA GLY A 206 2.46 4.43 9.19
C GLY A 206 3.44 4.67 10.34
N MET A 207 3.12 4.31 11.58
CA MET A 207 4.09 4.34 12.69
C MET A 207 5.32 3.49 12.35
N PRO A 208 6.57 3.98 12.54
CA PRO A 208 7.74 3.16 12.28
C PRO A 208 7.80 2.00 13.26
N LEU A 209 7.92 0.80 12.72
CA LEU A 209 7.86 -0.45 13.44
C LEU A 209 9.05 -1.29 13.00
N ILE A 210 9.76 -1.92 13.93
CA ILE A 210 10.70 -2.99 13.60
C ILE A 210 10.05 -4.33 13.88
N GLU A 211 10.29 -5.31 13.02
CA GLU A 211 9.89 -6.70 13.23
C GLU A 211 11.16 -7.56 13.33
N THR A 212 11.32 -8.25 14.46
CA THR A 212 12.43 -9.20 14.69
C THR A 212 11.89 -10.61 14.60
N VAL A 213 12.44 -11.41 13.69
CA VAL A 213 12.01 -12.78 13.42
C VAL A 213 13.10 -13.75 13.86
N THR A 214 12.76 -14.70 14.73
CA THR A 214 13.67 -15.78 15.13
C THR A 214 13.52 -17.00 14.23
N ASP A 215 14.55 -17.83 14.15
CA ASP A 215 14.36 -19.21 13.71
C ASP A 215 13.52 -20.00 14.73
N PRO A 216 12.94 -21.16 14.34
CA PRO A 216 12.12 -21.99 15.22
C PRO A 216 12.97 -22.81 16.21
N ASP A 217 13.83 -22.12 16.98
CA ASP A 217 14.84 -22.69 17.87
C ASP A 217 14.33 -22.99 19.29
N MET A 218 13.12 -22.53 19.65
CA MET A 218 12.55 -22.77 20.99
C MET A 218 11.86 -24.13 21.05
N ARG A 219 12.19 -24.89 22.09
CA ARG A 219 11.84 -26.30 22.28
C ARG A 219 10.74 -26.51 23.31
N THR A 220 10.44 -25.50 24.11
CA THR A 220 9.31 -25.51 25.05
C THR A 220 8.57 -24.17 25.05
N PRO A 221 7.30 -24.14 25.47
CA PRO A 221 6.55 -22.90 25.67
C PRO A 221 7.24 -21.90 26.64
N GLN A 222 7.94 -22.40 27.66
CA GLN A 222 8.66 -21.60 28.63
C GLN A 222 9.89 -20.92 28.00
N GLU A 223 10.61 -21.65 27.13
CA GLU A 223 11.70 -21.06 26.35
C GLU A 223 11.18 -19.95 25.42
N ALA A 224 10.05 -20.16 24.74
CA ALA A 224 9.45 -19.13 23.87
C ALA A 224 9.14 -17.83 24.63
N MET A 225 8.56 -17.92 25.83
CA MET A 225 8.35 -16.76 26.68
C MET A 225 9.67 -16.09 27.11
N ALA A 226 10.66 -16.88 27.53
CA ALA A 226 11.94 -16.37 28.04
C ALA A 226 12.77 -15.68 26.95
N VAL A 227 12.81 -16.23 25.74
CA VAL A 227 13.48 -15.63 24.57
C VAL A 227 12.79 -14.32 24.19
N GLY A 228 11.45 -14.29 24.12
CA GLY A 228 10.73 -13.06 23.83
C GLY A 228 11.00 -11.96 24.86
N GLN A 229 11.25 -12.35 26.11
CA GLN A 229 11.65 -11.44 27.16
C GLN A 229 13.08 -10.89 27.00
N ILE A 230 14.03 -11.69 26.51
CA ILE A 230 15.38 -11.24 26.14
C ILE A 230 15.32 -10.22 25.02
N LEU A 231 14.59 -10.53 23.94
CA LEU A 231 14.42 -9.62 22.80
C LEU A 231 13.77 -8.30 23.21
N ARG A 232 12.77 -8.33 24.10
CA ARG A 232 12.19 -7.11 24.69
C ARG A 232 13.21 -6.28 25.45
N TRP A 233 14.12 -6.90 26.21
CA TRP A 233 15.15 -6.15 26.92
C TRP A 233 16.18 -5.56 25.98
N LEU A 234 16.58 -6.31 24.95
CA LEU A 234 17.51 -5.84 23.92
C LEU A 234 16.94 -4.64 23.15
N ALA A 235 15.67 -4.71 22.75
CA ALA A 235 14.98 -3.58 22.11
C ALA A 235 14.98 -2.32 23.00
N ARG A 236 14.73 -2.49 24.30
CA ARG A 236 14.73 -1.38 25.26
C ARG A 236 16.12 -0.83 25.54
N SER A 237 17.16 -1.66 25.52
CA SER A 237 18.55 -1.19 25.69
C SER A 237 19.00 -0.30 24.53
N GLY A 238 18.37 -0.39 23.36
CA GLY A 238 18.63 0.48 22.23
C GLY A 238 18.22 1.95 22.45
N GLY A 239 17.35 2.25 23.43
CA GLY A 239 16.90 3.62 23.72
C GLY A 239 16.01 4.27 22.65
N MET A 240 15.77 3.59 21.53
CA MET A 240 15.12 4.11 20.32
C MET A 240 13.70 3.55 20.12
N VAL A 241 13.12 2.88 21.13
CA VAL A 241 11.83 2.21 21.03
C VAL A 241 10.78 2.81 21.96
N ARG A 242 9.52 2.79 21.54
CA ARG A 242 8.38 3.19 22.37
C ARG A 242 8.11 2.14 23.44
N THR A 243 7.65 2.58 24.60
CA THR A 243 7.23 1.69 25.69
C THR A 243 5.83 2.06 26.17
N GLY A 244 5.08 1.09 26.67
CA GLY A 244 3.67 1.26 27.04
C GLY A 244 2.77 0.24 26.35
N ALA A 245 1.47 0.29 26.65
CA ALA A 245 0.48 -0.55 25.99
C ALA A 245 0.42 -0.24 24.48
N GLY A 246 0.32 -1.28 23.65
CA GLY A 246 0.23 -1.13 22.19
C GLY A 246 1.53 -0.76 21.47
N ALA A 247 2.64 -0.49 22.20
CA ALA A 247 3.92 -0.16 21.60
C ALA A 247 4.68 -1.38 21.03
N ALA A 248 4.28 -2.60 21.44
CA ALA A 248 4.86 -3.84 20.96
C ALA A 248 3.77 -4.90 20.79
N ARG A 249 3.95 -5.80 19.82
CA ARG A 249 3.12 -6.99 19.57
C ARG A 249 4.02 -8.21 19.40
N GLN A 250 3.46 -9.38 19.69
CA GLN A 250 4.17 -10.63 19.51
C GLN A 250 3.27 -11.56 18.70
N ASP A 251 3.83 -12.14 17.66
CA ASP A 251 3.25 -13.24 16.92
C ASP A 251 4.15 -14.46 17.16
N VAL A 252 3.54 -15.65 17.29
CA VAL A 252 4.26 -16.87 17.63
C VAL A 252 3.95 -17.97 16.63
N ASN A 253 4.97 -18.70 16.21
CA ASN A 253 4.86 -19.74 15.19
C ASN A 253 5.11 -21.09 15.83
N VAL A 254 4.10 -21.97 15.88
CA VAL A 254 4.15 -23.25 16.60
C VAL A 254 3.99 -24.41 15.64
N SER A 255 4.74 -25.49 15.89
CA SER A 255 4.58 -26.78 15.21
C SER A 255 4.95 -27.94 16.13
N VAL A 256 4.41 -29.12 15.83
CA VAL A 256 4.74 -30.41 16.48
C VAL A 256 5.03 -31.48 15.42
N ASN A 257 5.61 -32.62 15.83
CA ASN A 257 5.91 -33.73 14.92
C ASN A 257 4.64 -34.26 14.22
N GLY A 258 4.63 -34.19 12.89
CA GLY A 258 3.52 -34.59 12.03
C GLY A 258 2.44 -33.53 11.84
N GLY A 259 2.55 -32.39 12.54
CA GLY A 259 1.73 -31.19 12.33
C GLY A 259 2.35 -30.25 11.29
N THR A 260 1.91 -28.99 11.32
CA THR A 260 2.33 -27.94 10.37
C THR A 260 2.62 -26.64 11.11
N ARG A 261 3.18 -25.63 10.42
CA ARG A 261 3.44 -24.32 11.01
C ARG A 261 2.12 -23.58 11.17
N VAL A 262 1.78 -23.22 12.41
CA VAL A 262 0.62 -22.38 12.73
C VAL A 262 1.12 -21.10 13.38
N GLU A 263 0.68 -19.96 12.86
CA GLU A 263 0.99 -18.64 13.40
C GLU A 263 -0.14 -18.20 14.33
N ILE A 264 0.15 -17.76 15.54
CA ILE A 264 -0.79 -17.11 16.45
C ILE A 264 -0.44 -15.62 16.50
N LYS A 265 -1.33 -14.79 15.96
CA LYS A 265 -1.15 -13.33 15.90
C LYS A 265 -1.73 -12.60 17.10
N GLY A 266 -1.15 -11.44 17.36
CA GLY A 266 -1.68 -10.45 18.29
C GLY A 266 -1.62 -10.93 19.74
N VAL A 267 -0.58 -11.68 20.11
CA VAL A 267 -0.44 -12.17 21.48
C VAL A 267 -0.35 -10.96 22.44
N PRO A 268 -1.28 -10.83 23.40
CA PRO A 268 -1.48 -9.59 24.14
C PRO A 268 -0.33 -9.29 25.12
N SER A 269 0.37 -10.34 25.57
CA SER A 269 1.57 -10.19 26.38
C SER A 269 2.48 -11.39 26.27
N LEU A 270 3.78 -11.18 26.49
CA LEU A 270 4.77 -12.26 26.60
C LEU A 270 4.39 -13.34 27.63
N ARG A 271 3.62 -13.01 28.66
CA ARG A 271 3.18 -14.00 29.67
C ARG A 271 2.22 -15.05 29.07
N GLU A 272 1.46 -14.66 28.06
CA GLU A 272 0.49 -15.54 27.39
C GLU A 272 1.14 -16.45 26.35
N VAL A 273 2.36 -16.13 25.89
CA VAL A 273 3.09 -16.95 24.91
C VAL A 273 3.19 -18.39 25.37
N GLY A 274 3.56 -18.63 26.64
CA GLY A 274 3.66 -20.00 27.17
C GLY A 274 2.34 -20.76 27.11
N ARG A 275 1.24 -20.13 27.53
CA ARG A 275 -0.09 -20.74 27.56
C ARG A 275 -0.64 -21.02 26.15
N LEU A 276 -0.55 -20.05 25.25
CA LEU A 276 -1.05 -20.14 23.88
C LEU A 276 -0.30 -21.18 23.05
N THR A 277 1.03 -21.19 23.14
CA THR A 277 1.86 -22.15 22.39
C THR A 277 1.70 -23.58 22.92
N HIS A 278 1.50 -23.75 24.23
CA HIS A 278 1.11 -25.03 24.83
C HIS A 278 -0.23 -25.53 24.29
N ASN A 279 -1.27 -24.69 24.32
CA ASN A 279 -2.60 -25.05 23.83
C ASN A 279 -2.59 -25.37 22.32
N GLU A 280 -1.81 -24.64 21.53
CA GLU A 280 -1.64 -24.94 20.11
C GLU A 280 -0.96 -26.29 19.87
N ALA A 281 0.07 -26.64 20.64
CA ALA A 281 0.73 -27.94 20.52
C ALA A 281 -0.26 -29.09 20.79
N LEU A 282 -1.11 -28.96 21.81
CA LEU A 282 -2.17 -29.93 22.11
C LEU A 282 -3.26 -29.95 21.03
N ARG A 283 -3.65 -28.78 20.50
CA ARG A 283 -4.61 -28.68 19.39
C ARG A 283 -4.14 -29.44 18.16
N GLN A 284 -2.89 -29.22 17.76
CA GLN A 284 -2.30 -29.95 16.63
C GLN A 284 -2.29 -31.46 16.91
N ARG A 285 -1.95 -31.87 18.14
CA ARG A 285 -2.01 -33.28 18.53
C ARG A 285 -3.41 -33.87 18.41
N SER A 286 -4.45 -33.16 18.88
CA SER A 286 -5.85 -33.59 18.75
C SER A 286 -6.28 -33.73 17.29
N LEU A 287 -5.91 -32.78 16.44
CA LEU A 287 -6.22 -32.84 15.00
C LEU A 287 -5.54 -34.03 14.31
N LEU A 288 -4.32 -34.39 14.70
CA LEU A 288 -3.64 -35.58 14.18
C LEU A 288 -4.33 -36.87 14.63
N GLY A 289 -4.90 -36.89 15.84
CA GLY A 289 -5.75 -37.99 16.33
C GLY A 289 -7.04 -38.12 15.52
N ILE A 290 -7.71 -37.00 15.23
CA ILE A 290 -8.90 -36.94 14.36
C ILE A 290 -8.57 -37.46 12.96
N ARG A 291 -7.45 -37.02 12.38
CA ARG A 291 -6.96 -37.51 11.08
C ARG A 291 -6.77 -39.03 11.10
N GLY A 292 -6.13 -39.56 12.15
CA GLY A 292 -5.91 -40.99 12.31
C GLY A 292 -7.21 -41.80 12.36
N GLU A 293 -8.22 -41.28 13.06
CA GLU A 293 -9.54 -41.88 13.16
C GLU A 293 -10.33 -41.80 11.83
N LEU A 294 -10.29 -40.66 11.13
CA LEU A 294 -10.88 -40.52 9.79
C LEU A 294 -10.27 -41.50 8.79
N ALA A 295 -8.95 -41.67 8.82
CA ALA A 295 -8.25 -42.64 8.00
C ALA A 295 -8.63 -44.09 8.36
N HIS A 296 -8.81 -44.39 9.66
CA HIS A 296 -9.28 -45.71 10.11
C HIS A 296 -10.70 -46.02 9.61
N ARG A 297 -11.56 -45.00 9.53
CA ARG A 297 -12.93 -45.09 8.98
C ARG A 297 -12.98 -45.08 7.45
N GLY A 298 -11.85 -44.92 6.76
CA GLY A 298 -11.78 -44.89 5.30
C GLY A 298 -12.31 -43.60 4.65
N VAL A 299 -12.36 -42.49 5.40
CA VAL A 299 -12.77 -41.18 4.85
C VAL A 299 -11.63 -40.59 4.03
N THR A 300 -11.90 -40.20 2.79
CA THR A 300 -10.93 -39.56 1.88
C THR A 300 -11.34 -38.11 1.56
N VAL A 301 -10.42 -37.32 1.00
CA VAL A 301 -10.71 -35.92 0.60
C VAL A 301 -11.84 -35.88 -0.44
N GLU A 302 -11.85 -36.83 -1.37
CA GLU A 302 -12.85 -36.97 -2.44
C GLU A 302 -14.22 -37.40 -1.92
N SER A 303 -14.27 -38.10 -0.78
CA SER A 303 -15.52 -38.50 -0.14
C SER A 303 -16.28 -37.33 0.51
N ILE A 304 -15.63 -36.16 0.65
CA ILE A 304 -16.21 -34.97 1.27
C ILE A 304 -16.76 -34.02 0.19
N THR A 305 -18.08 -33.83 0.21
CA THR A 305 -18.82 -32.94 -0.70
C THR A 305 -19.18 -31.62 -0.04
N ASP A 306 -19.32 -30.55 -0.83
CA ASP A 306 -19.88 -29.25 -0.43
C ASP A 306 -21.41 -29.21 -0.50
N ARG A 307 -22.06 -30.35 -0.25
CA ARG A 307 -23.51 -30.52 -0.34
C ARG A 307 -24.22 -29.60 0.65
N LEU A 308 -25.02 -28.69 0.11
CA LEU A 308 -25.89 -27.79 0.83
C LEU A 308 -27.36 -28.16 0.56
N VAL A 309 -28.13 -28.37 1.63
CA VAL A 309 -29.58 -28.60 1.56
C VAL A 309 -30.29 -27.46 2.27
N ASP A 310 -31.20 -26.77 1.58
CA ASP A 310 -32.08 -25.77 2.22
C ASP A 310 -33.08 -26.48 3.12
N VAL A 311 -32.96 -26.26 4.43
CA VAL A 311 -33.82 -26.85 5.46
C VAL A 311 -34.70 -25.82 6.16
N SER A 312 -34.84 -24.62 5.59
CA SER A 312 -35.61 -23.51 6.16
C SER A 312 -37.06 -23.91 6.48
N THR A 313 -37.64 -24.83 5.70
CA THR A 313 -39.00 -25.34 5.94
C THR A 313 -39.09 -26.34 7.09
N GLN A 314 -38.05 -27.14 7.30
CA GLN A 314 -37.99 -28.24 8.26
C GLN A 314 -37.76 -27.74 9.69
N VAL A 315 -37.09 -26.60 9.82
CA VAL A 315 -36.83 -25.89 11.09
C VAL A 315 -37.85 -24.79 11.38
N ARG A 316 -38.89 -24.65 10.56
CA ARG A 316 -39.96 -23.66 10.79
C ARG A 316 -40.65 -23.95 12.12
N GLY A 317 -40.77 -22.92 12.97
CA GLY A 317 -41.37 -23.04 14.30
C GLY A 317 -40.47 -23.73 15.33
N THR A 318 -39.17 -23.81 15.07
CA THR A 318 -38.22 -24.38 16.02
C THR A 318 -38.20 -23.63 17.35
N ALA A 319 -38.03 -24.36 18.46
CA ALA A 319 -37.78 -23.78 19.78
C ALA A 319 -36.33 -23.27 19.93
N CYS A 320 -35.46 -23.58 18.95
CA CYS A 320 -34.08 -23.13 18.89
C CYS A 320 -34.03 -21.63 18.59
N GLY A 321 -33.94 -20.81 19.64
CA GLY A 321 -34.20 -19.36 19.57
C GLY A 321 -33.43 -18.60 18.49
N PHE A 322 -32.16 -18.91 18.28
CA PHE A 322 -31.33 -18.24 17.28
C PHE A 322 -31.71 -18.62 15.83
N ILE A 323 -32.07 -19.88 15.55
CA ILE A 323 -32.57 -20.30 14.24
C ILE A 323 -33.99 -19.74 14.01
N ALA A 324 -34.84 -19.77 15.04
CA ALA A 324 -36.18 -19.20 14.97
C ALA A 324 -36.15 -17.71 14.61
N GLN A 325 -35.24 -16.96 15.23
CA GLN A 325 -35.02 -15.55 14.93
C GLN A 325 -34.51 -15.33 13.50
N ALA A 326 -33.54 -16.12 13.05
CA ALA A 326 -33.00 -16.02 11.69
C ALA A 326 -34.07 -16.29 10.63
N VAL A 327 -34.88 -17.33 10.80
CA VAL A 327 -36.00 -17.66 9.90
C VAL A 327 -37.04 -16.53 9.90
N ALA A 328 -37.34 -15.94 11.06
CA ALA A 328 -38.26 -14.81 11.16
C ALA A 328 -37.76 -13.55 10.42
N GLN A 329 -36.44 -13.40 10.29
CA GLN A 329 -35.79 -12.31 9.53
C GLN A 329 -35.65 -12.64 8.03
N GLY A 330 -36.17 -13.78 7.56
CA GLY A 330 -36.08 -14.20 6.16
C GLY A 330 -34.73 -14.79 5.77
N ALA A 331 -33.90 -15.17 6.73
CA ALA A 331 -32.63 -15.86 6.45
C ALA A 331 -32.86 -17.27 5.90
N MET A 332 -31.94 -17.71 5.04
CA MET A 332 -31.86 -19.11 4.60
C MET A 332 -31.22 -19.95 5.72
N VAL A 333 -31.73 -21.17 5.93
CA VAL A 333 -31.12 -22.17 6.81
C VAL A 333 -30.61 -23.35 5.97
N GLY A 334 -29.30 -23.55 5.98
CA GLY A 334 -28.60 -24.58 5.22
C GLY A 334 -28.10 -25.72 6.09
N ALA A 335 -28.29 -26.96 5.65
CA ALA A 335 -27.75 -28.16 6.28
C ALA A 335 -26.62 -28.79 5.44
N CYS A 336 -25.54 -29.14 6.11
CA CYS A 336 -24.31 -29.70 5.56
C CYS A 336 -24.00 -31.06 6.23
N PRO A 337 -24.35 -32.20 5.61
CA PRO A 337 -24.05 -33.52 6.17
C PRO A 337 -22.54 -33.85 6.06
N LEU A 338 -21.98 -34.48 7.09
CA LEU A 338 -20.56 -34.89 7.18
C LEU A 338 -20.41 -36.39 7.49
N PRO A 339 -20.59 -37.29 6.51
CA PRO A 339 -20.38 -38.73 6.68
C PRO A 339 -18.96 -39.05 7.19
N GLY A 340 -18.85 -39.96 8.15
CA GLY A 340 -17.58 -40.40 8.73
C GLY A 340 -17.11 -39.60 9.95
N PHE A 341 -17.74 -38.45 10.25
CA PHE A 341 -17.38 -37.57 11.38
C PHE A 341 -18.08 -37.91 12.71
N GLN A 342 -18.72 -39.08 12.82
CA GLN A 342 -19.47 -39.49 14.01
C GLN A 342 -18.64 -39.37 15.30
N GLY A 343 -19.12 -38.58 16.26
CA GLY A 343 -18.42 -38.32 17.54
C GLY A 343 -17.15 -37.46 17.44
N LEU A 344 -16.68 -37.11 16.23
CA LEU A 344 -15.46 -36.32 16.06
C LEU A 344 -15.67 -34.83 16.31
N LEU A 345 -16.87 -34.31 16.06
CA LEU A 345 -17.21 -32.90 16.30
C LEU A 345 -17.12 -32.50 17.79
N ASP A 346 -17.26 -33.47 18.69
CA ASP A 346 -17.23 -33.28 20.13
C ASP A 346 -15.83 -33.50 20.75
N VAL A 347 -14.84 -33.95 19.96
CA VAL A 347 -13.45 -34.15 20.44
C VAL A 347 -12.84 -32.81 20.85
N SER A 348 -12.33 -32.71 22.08
CA SER A 348 -11.68 -31.48 22.54
C SER A 348 -10.37 -31.24 21.81
N THR A 349 -10.24 -30.04 21.25
CA THR A 349 -9.02 -29.59 20.58
C THR A 349 -8.25 -28.58 21.43
N GLN A 350 -8.94 -27.81 22.26
CA GLN A 350 -8.33 -26.91 23.25
C GLN A 350 -9.20 -26.90 24.53
N PRO A 351 -8.73 -26.35 25.66
CA PRO A 351 -9.55 -26.25 26.86
C PRO A 351 -10.93 -25.62 26.58
N ARG A 352 -12.01 -26.32 26.95
CA ARG A 352 -13.41 -25.88 26.79
C ARG A 352 -13.88 -25.69 25.33
N THR A 353 -13.15 -26.19 24.34
CA THR A 353 -13.55 -26.14 22.93
C THR A 353 -13.41 -27.50 22.27
N SER A 354 -14.25 -27.76 21.27
CA SER A 354 -14.22 -29.00 20.50
C SER A 354 -13.86 -28.76 19.03
N PHE A 355 -13.69 -29.84 18.28
CA PHE A 355 -13.45 -29.77 16.84
C PHE A 355 -14.56 -29.01 16.08
N LEU A 356 -15.80 -28.97 16.59
CA LEU A 356 -16.88 -28.14 16.03
C LEU A 356 -16.51 -26.64 15.96
N LYS A 357 -15.73 -26.13 16.93
CA LYS A 357 -15.25 -24.75 16.97
C LYS A 357 -14.38 -24.40 15.76
N GLU A 358 -13.65 -25.37 15.20
CA GLU A 358 -12.81 -25.17 14.01
C GLU A 358 -13.64 -24.83 12.76
N PHE A 359 -14.84 -25.41 12.64
CA PHE A 359 -15.80 -25.05 11.58
C PHE A 359 -16.43 -23.69 11.86
N SER A 360 -16.84 -23.46 13.12
CA SER A 360 -17.49 -22.22 13.54
C SER A 360 -16.60 -21.00 13.29
N ASP A 361 -15.31 -21.07 13.66
CA ASP A 361 -14.38 -19.96 13.45
C ASP A 361 -14.15 -19.69 11.95
N ARG A 362 -14.03 -20.73 11.12
CA ARG A 362 -13.81 -20.56 9.68
C ARG A 362 -15.04 -19.96 8.98
N VAL A 363 -16.23 -20.43 9.32
CA VAL A 363 -17.50 -19.88 8.82
C VAL A 363 -17.69 -18.43 9.29
N ARG A 364 -17.37 -18.14 10.54
CA ARG A 364 -17.41 -16.77 11.11
C ARG A 364 -16.59 -15.80 10.28
N VAL A 365 -15.35 -16.15 9.98
CA VAL A 365 -14.41 -15.27 9.26
C VAL A 365 -14.76 -15.17 7.78
N ILE A 366 -14.85 -16.30 7.08
CA ILE A 366 -14.87 -16.30 5.61
C ILE A 366 -16.27 -16.02 5.06
N ALA A 367 -17.30 -16.63 5.67
CA ALA A 367 -18.70 -16.39 5.28
C ALA A 367 -19.32 -15.18 5.99
N CYS A 368 -18.57 -14.52 6.89
CA CYS A 368 -19.02 -13.36 7.66
C CYS A 368 -20.27 -13.63 8.53
N LEU A 369 -20.51 -14.89 8.92
CA LEU A 369 -21.57 -15.28 9.86
C LEU A 369 -21.04 -15.17 11.29
N ASP A 370 -21.01 -13.95 11.83
CA ASP A 370 -20.25 -13.60 13.04
C ASP A 370 -21.05 -13.58 14.35
N GLN A 371 -22.37 -13.68 14.27
CA GLN A 371 -23.23 -13.83 15.43
C GLN A 371 -23.14 -15.26 15.97
N LEU A 372 -22.56 -15.43 17.17
CA LEU A 372 -22.43 -16.73 17.82
C LEU A 372 -23.68 -17.11 18.64
N PRO A 373 -24.11 -18.38 18.65
CA PRO A 373 -23.62 -19.45 17.79
C PRO A 373 -23.96 -19.17 16.33
N ASN A 374 -23.02 -19.37 15.41
CA ASN A 374 -23.22 -19.15 13.97
C ASN A 374 -23.50 -20.44 13.20
N LEU A 375 -23.40 -21.57 13.89
CA LEU A 375 -23.75 -22.89 13.43
C LEU A 375 -24.21 -23.75 14.61
N VAL A 376 -24.92 -24.82 14.30
CA VAL A 376 -25.20 -25.93 15.24
C VAL A 376 -24.89 -27.25 14.59
N ALA A 377 -24.65 -28.28 15.39
CA ALA A 377 -24.45 -29.63 14.90
C ALA A 377 -25.33 -30.63 15.63
N SER A 378 -25.60 -31.76 14.98
CA SER A 378 -26.20 -32.95 15.59
C SER A 378 -25.18 -33.68 16.48
N SER A 379 -24.64 -32.98 17.48
CA SER A 379 -23.63 -33.45 18.44
C SER A 379 -24.05 -33.13 19.88
N GLN A 380 -23.46 -33.80 20.88
CA GLN A 380 -23.99 -33.78 22.25
C GLN A 380 -23.67 -32.49 23.02
N ASN A 381 -22.63 -31.75 22.61
CA ASN A 381 -22.02 -30.69 23.42
C ASN A 381 -22.36 -29.26 22.98
N ALA A 382 -23.35 -29.04 22.11
CA ALA A 382 -23.72 -27.71 21.60
C ALA A 382 -25.22 -27.41 21.78
N PRO A 383 -25.62 -26.12 21.95
CA PRO A 383 -27.01 -25.71 21.79
C PRO A 383 -27.51 -26.17 20.41
N SER A 384 -28.61 -26.90 20.37
CA SER A 384 -28.96 -27.68 19.20
C SER A 384 -30.48 -27.72 18.97
N LEU A 385 -30.88 -28.26 17.82
CA LEU A 385 -32.26 -28.60 17.52
C LEU A 385 -32.72 -29.78 18.40
N SER A 386 -34.02 -29.94 18.59
CA SER A 386 -34.60 -31.12 19.23
C SER A 386 -34.34 -32.39 18.42
N SER A 387 -34.40 -33.57 19.05
CA SER A 387 -34.19 -34.85 18.36
C SER A 387 -35.13 -35.03 17.16
N ALA A 388 -36.41 -34.65 17.31
CA ALA A 388 -37.39 -34.73 16.23
C ALA A 388 -37.10 -33.75 15.08
N GLU A 389 -36.46 -32.62 15.35
CA GLU A 389 -36.00 -31.69 14.32
C GLU A 389 -34.78 -32.23 13.58
N TRP A 390 -33.81 -32.81 14.30
CA TRP A 390 -32.66 -33.46 13.68
C TRP A 390 -33.06 -34.62 12.77
N GLU A 391 -34.05 -35.43 13.16
CA GLU A 391 -34.60 -36.47 12.28
C GLU A 391 -35.19 -35.90 10.99
N ARG A 392 -35.91 -34.76 11.07
CA ARG A 392 -36.45 -34.08 9.88
C ARG A 392 -35.34 -33.52 9.00
N VAL A 393 -34.33 -32.90 9.59
CA VAL A 393 -33.17 -32.36 8.88
C VAL A 393 -32.38 -33.47 8.20
N ALA A 394 -32.06 -34.56 8.91
CA ALA A 394 -31.38 -35.73 8.34
C ALA A 394 -32.17 -36.36 7.19
N LYS A 395 -33.50 -36.49 7.35
CA LYS A 395 -34.39 -36.97 6.29
C LYS A 395 -34.37 -36.06 5.06
N ALA A 396 -34.38 -34.74 5.25
CA ALA A 396 -34.27 -33.78 4.13
C ALA A 396 -32.90 -33.84 3.44
N CYS A 397 -31.84 -34.09 4.21
CA CYS A 397 -30.50 -34.36 3.68
C CYS A 397 -30.38 -35.73 2.99
N GLY A 398 -31.35 -36.63 3.16
CA GLY A 398 -31.26 -38.01 2.66
C GLY A 398 -30.09 -38.78 3.28
N THR A 399 -29.78 -38.53 4.55
CA THR A 399 -28.72 -39.21 5.31
C THR A 399 -29.32 -40.02 6.47
N ALA A 400 -28.58 -41.03 6.95
CA ALA A 400 -28.94 -41.74 8.17
C ALA A 400 -28.89 -40.80 9.39
N ALA A 401 -29.66 -41.10 10.44
CA ALA A 401 -29.79 -40.25 11.62
C ALA A 401 -28.51 -40.12 12.46
N ASP A 402 -27.58 -41.07 12.32
CA ASP A 402 -26.28 -41.09 12.97
C ASP A 402 -25.22 -40.28 12.20
N VAL A 403 -25.48 -39.87 10.96
CA VAL A 403 -24.57 -39.01 10.19
C VAL A 403 -24.60 -37.59 10.78
N PRO A 404 -23.46 -37.04 11.22
CA PRO A 404 -23.43 -35.67 11.73
C PRO A 404 -23.85 -34.67 10.67
N VAL A 405 -24.69 -33.72 11.05
CA VAL A 405 -25.13 -32.61 10.20
C VAL A 405 -24.78 -31.30 10.89
N ILE A 406 -24.13 -30.40 10.15
CA ILE A 406 -23.92 -29.00 10.56
C ILE A 406 -25.00 -28.14 9.90
N VAL A 407 -25.67 -27.29 10.69
CA VAL A 407 -26.67 -26.32 10.22
C VAL A 407 -26.13 -24.91 10.40
N VAL A 408 -26.22 -24.10 9.34
CA VAL A 408 -25.81 -22.69 9.27
C VAL A 408 -26.98 -21.84 8.76
N TRP A 409 -26.97 -20.53 9.04
CA TRP A 409 -28.04 -19.64 8.59
C TRP A 409 -27.53 -18.23 8.29
N GLY A 410 -28.18 -17.54 7.34
CA GLY A 410 -27.79 -16.20 6.90
C GLY A 410 -28.38 -15.81 5.55
N SER A 411 -27.75 -14.87 4.85
CA SER A 411 -28.08 -14.61 3.45
C SER A 411 -27.74 -15.84 2.60
N ARG A 412 -28.41 -16.01 1.46
CA ARG A 412 -28.15 -17.14 0.56
C ARG A 412 -26.66 -17.24 0.15
N ALA A 413 -26.05 -16.11 -0.20
CA ALA A 413 -24.65 -16.06 -0.61
C ALA A 413 -23.69 -16.47 0.53
N ASP A 414 -24.02 -16.10 1.78
CA ASP A 414 -23.19 -16.41 2.94
C ASP A 414 -23.35 -17.87 3.34
N VAL A 415 -24.57 -18.41 3.30
CA VAL A 415 -24.85 -19.84 3.55
C VAL A 415 -24.16 -20.73 2.52
N GLU A 416 -24.21 -20.35 1.24
CA GLU A 416 -23.49 -21.06 0.17
C GLU A 416 -21.96 -21.01 0.39
N THR A 417 -21.43 -19.90 0.89
CA THR A 417 -20.01 -19.77 1.23
C THR A 417 -19.66 -20.60 2.46
N ALA A 418 -20.49 -20.59 3.50
CA ALA A 418 -20.32 -21.37 4.71
C ALA A 418 -20.28 -22.87 4.41
N ALA A 419 -21.18 -23.38 3.56
CA ALA A 419 -21.21 -24.78 3.17
C ALA A 419 -19.90 -25.22 2.48
N ARG A 420 -19.37 -24.39 1.56
CA ARG A 420 -18.08 -24.65 0.92
C ARG A 420 -16.94 -24.68 1.93
N GLU A 421 -16.89 -23.73 2.85
CA GLU A 421 -15.81 -23.66 3.86
C GLU A 421 -15.92 -24.76 4.91
N ILE A 422 -17.13 -25.24 5.24
CA ILE A 422 -17.33 -26.44 6.04
C ILE A 422 -16.72 -27.65 5.34
N ALA A 423 -17.02 -27.86 4.06
CA ALA A 423 -16.45 -28.97 3.30
C ALA A 423 -14.91 -28.86 3.19
N ILE A 424 -14.37 -27.67 2.96
CA ILE A 424 -12.91 -27.45 2.93
C ILE A 424 -12.29 -27.81 4.30
N ARG A 425 -12.86 -27.34 5.42
CA ARG A 425 -12.30 -27.65 6.75
C ARG A 425 -12.39 -29.14 7.09
N ALA A 426 -13.44 -29.82 6.63
CA ALA A 426 -13.56 -31.27 6.75
C ALA A 426 -12.48 -31.99 5.93
N ARG A 427 -12.19 -31.53 4.69
CA ARG A 427 -11.07 -32.05 3.88
C ARG A 427 -9.72 -31.81 4.56
N ASP A 428 -9.51 -30.62 5.13
CA ASP A 428 -8.29 -30.30 5.90
C ASP A 428 -8.08 -31.31 7.04
N ALA A 429 -9.16 -31.77 7.70
CA ALA A 429 -9.07 -32.75 8.78
C ALA A 429 -8.63 -34.15 8.32
N VAL A 430 -8.91 -34.52 7.07
CA VAL A 430 -8.41 -35.76 6.45
C VAL A 430 -6.92 -35.65 6.14
N LEU A 431 -6.43 -34.45 5.80
CA LEU A 431 -5.02 -34.20 5.52
C LEU A 431 -4.19 -34.06 6.82
N GLY A 432 -4.72 -33.36 7.83
CA GLY A 432 -4.11 -33.18 9.14
C GLY A 432 -4.31 -31.79 9.73
N VAL A 433 -3.20 -31.16 10.15
CA VAL A 433 -3.21 -29.80 10.70
C VAL A 433 -3.10 -28.81 9.54
N PRO A 434 -4.09 -27.93 9.30
CA PRO A 434 -4.00 -26.92 8.25
C PRO A 434 -2.93 -25.86 8.57
N ASN A 435 -2.22 -25.37 7.55
CA ASN A 435 -1.37 -24.18 7.66
C ASN A 435 -2.27 -22.94 7.74
N GLU A 436 -2.33 -22.30 8.90
CA GLU A 436 -3.24 -21.19 9.14
C GLU A 436 -2.64 -20.17 10.11
N THR A 437 -3.12 -18.94 10.00
CA THR A 437 -2.94 -17.90 11.02
C THR A 437 -4.16 -17.90 11.92
N ARG A 438 -3.92 -17.81 13.23
CA ARG A 438 -4.92 -17.84 14.29
C ARG A 438 -4.80 -16.61 15.17
N GLN A 439 -5.89 -16.17 15.77
CA GLN A 439 -5.90 -15.06 16.73
C GLN A 439 -5.86 -15.59 18.17
N ALA A 440 -5.10 -14.93 19.03
CA ALA A 440 -5.13 -15.22 20.47
C ALA A 440 -6.47 -14.75 21.08
N LEU A 441 -7.07 -15.58 21.94
CA LEU A 441 -8.30 -15.25 22.67
C LEU A 441 -7.98 -15.05 24.16
N ASP A 442 -8.75 -14.19 24.84
CA ASP A 442 -8.54 -13.84 26.25
C ASP A 442 -8.56 -15.06 27.18
N ASP A 443 -9.35 -16.05 26.78
CA ASP A 443 -9.56 -17.28 27.51
C ASP A 443 -8.35 -18.24 27.44
N GLY A 444 -7.33 -17.91 26.62
CA GLY A 444 -6.09 -18.65 26.42
C GLY A 444 -6.09 -19.64 25.28
N THR A 445 -7.22 -19.79 24.60
CA THR A 445 -7.29 -20.55 23.36
C THR A 445 -6.94 -19.64 22.18
N ASN A 446 -6.89 -20.23 20.99
CA ASN A 446 -6.74 -19.50 19.75
C ASN A 446 -7.85 -19.89 18.75
N GLY A 447 -8.22 -18.98 17.86
CA GLY A 447 -9.26 -19.20 16.85
C GLY A 447 -8.75 -18.95 15.45
N PHE A 448 -9.35 -19.59 14.45
CA PHE A 448 -9.02 -19.31 13.04
C PHE A 448 -9.21 -17.82 12.73
N GLU A 449 -8.19 -17.24 12.08
CA GLU A 449 -8.20 -15.85 11.61
C GLU A 449 -8.08 -15.78 10.10
N ARG A 450 -7.16 -16.55 9.50
CA ARG A 450 -6.99 -16.62 8.04
C ARG A 450 -6.10 -17.79 7.62
N ILE A 451 -6.06 -18.07 6.32
CA ILE A 451 -5.06 -18.97 5.72
C ILE A 451 -3.67 -18.36 5.91
N LEU A 452 -2.67 -19.19 6.19
CA LEU A 452 -1.30 -18.73 6.40
C LEU A 452 -0.76 -18.09 5.09
N PRO A 453 -0.31 -16.82 5.12
CA PRO A 453 0.17 -16.15 3.91
C PRO A 453 1.45 -16.77 3.34
N GLY A 454 1.56 -16.79 2.01
CA GLY A 454 2.74 -17.26 1.29
C GLY A 454 3.77 -16.16 1.02
N ALA A 455 4.94 -16.54 0.49
CA ALA A 455 5.97 -15.60 0.05
C ALA A 455 5.53 -14.76 -1.17
N ASP A 456 4.58 -15.28 -1.96
CA ASP A 456 3.99 -14.61 -3.12
C ASP A 456 3.17 -13.36 -2.76
N ARG A 457 2.96 -13.11 -1.47
CA ARG A 457 2.33 -11.88 -0.97
C ARG A 457 3.23 -10.63 -1.11
N MET A 458 4.52 -10.80 -1.40
CA MET A 458 5.52 -9.71 -1.45
C MET A 458 5.93 -9.35 -2.88
N TYR A 459 6.00 -8.05 -3.14
CA TYR A 459 6.48 -7.51 -4.41
C TYR A 459 7.20 -6.16 -4.20
N PRO A 460 8.11 -5.74 -5.10
CA PRO A 460 8.87 -4.50 -4.95
C PRO A 460 7.97 -3.25 -4.87
N ASP A 461 8.34 -2.28 -4.03
CA ASP A 461 7.74 -0.95 -4.09
C ASP A 461 8.32 -0.18 -5.28
N THR A 462 7.45 0.33 -6.14
CA THR A 462 7.83 1.10 -7.33
C THR A 462 7.68 2.61 -7.14
N ASP A 463 7.23 3.06 -5.96
CA ASP A 463 7.11 4.49 -5.68
C ASP A 463 8.44 5.06 -5.20
N LEU A 464 9.24 4.27 -4.47
CA LEU A 464 10.52 4.68 -3.89
C LEU A 464 11.68 3.87 -4.46
N PRO A 465 12.82 4.51 -4.80
CA PRO A 465 14.01 3.79 -5.20
C PRO A 465 14.61 3.00 -4.02
N PRO A 466 15.43 1.97 -4.29
CA PRO A 466 16.30 1.37 -3.28
C PRO A 466 17.21 2.41 -2.62
N ILE A 467 17.58 2.18 -1.36
CA ILE A 467 18.34 3.13 -0.55
C ILE A 467 19.72 2.56 -0.23
N PRO A 468 20.79 3.01 -0.93
CA PRO A 468 22.16 2.61 -0.61
C PRO A 468 22.57 3.03 0.80
N LEU A 469 23.25 2.13 1.53
CA LEU A 469 23.77 2.37 2.87
C LEU A 469 25.27 2.64 2.81
N GLU A 470 25.63 3.92 2.92
CA GLU A 470 27.01 4.36 3.00
C GLU A 470 27.75 3.75 4.21
N ASP A 471 28.99 3.30 3.99
CA ASP A 471 29.84 2.73 5.06
C ASP A 471 29.96 3.70 6.24
N ALA A 472 30.15 5.01 5.96
CA ALA A 472 30.25 6.04 7.00
C ALA A 472 29.01 6.16 7.89
N ARG A 473 27.81 5.90 7.35
CA ARG A 473 26.56 5.89 8.14
C ARG A 473 26.53 4.68 9.06
N VAL A 474 26.85 3.50 8.51
CA VAL A 474 26.89 2.22 9.25
C VAL A 474 27.92 2.28 10.38
N ASP A 475 29.15 2.72 10.08
CA ASP A 475 30.24 2.83 11.05
C ASP A 475 29.92 3.85 12.15
N GLY A 476 29.31 4.99 11.79
CA GLY A 476 28.87 6.00 12.75
C GLY A 476 27.76 5.52 13.69
N ILE A 477 26.92 4.57 13.28
CA ILE A 477 25.95 3.91 14.16
C ILE A 477 26.65 2.87 15.04
N ALA A 478 27.54 2.05 14.46
CA ALA A 478 28.30 1.03 15.17
C ALA A 478 29.12 1.61 16.34
N ALA A 479 29.72 2.79 16.14
CA ALA A 479 30.49 3.50 17.17
C ALA A 479 29.66 3.98 18.37
N ARG A 480 28.33 4.01 18.26
CA ARG A 480 27.40 4.49 19.30
C ARG A 480 26.50 3.39 19.86
N LEU A 481 26.83 2.12 19.60
CA LEU A 481 26.03 0.99 20.08
C LEU A 481 26.00 0.95 21.61
N PRO A 482 24.81 0.89 22.24
CA PRO A 482 24.74 0.67 23.68
C PRO A 482 25.14 -0.76 24.04
N LEU A 483 25.62 -0.96 25.27
CA LEU A 483 25.88 -2.30 25.78
C LEU A 483 24.60 -3.15 25.79
N ARG A 484 24.72 -4.40 25.37
CA ARG A 484 23.64 -5.38 25.39
C ARG A 484 23.31 -5.81 26.83
N PRO A 485 22.10 -6.29 27.14
CA PRO A 485 21.72 -6.62 28.51
C PRO A 485 22.65 -7.61 29.23
N TRP A 486 23.25 -8.56 28.51
CA TRP A 486 24.22 -9.51 29.08
C TRP A 486 25.59 -8.88 29.31
N GLU A 487 26.07 -8.02 28.41
CA GLU A 487 27.31 -7.25 28.59
C GLU A 487 27.18 -6.28 29.80
N ARG A 488 26.01 -5.65 29.95
CA ARG A 488 25.68 -4.84 31.14
C ARG A 488 25.76 -5.67 32.43
N ARG A 489 25.25 -6.92 32.40
CA ARG A 489 25.29 -7.85 33.53
C ARG A 489 26.73 -8.25 33.87
N GLU A 490 27.55 -8.56 32.87
CA GLU A 490 28.98 -8.83 33.05
C GLU A 490 29.70 -7.62 33.69
N LYS A 491 29.44 -6.39 33.20
CA LYS A 491 29.98 -5.16 33.81
C LYS A 491 29.57 -5.03 35.28
N LEU A 492 28.30 -5.28 35.61
CA LEU A 492 27.81 -5.26 36.99
C LEU A 492 28.46 -6.33 37.88
N GLN A 493 28.73 -7.52 37.33
CA GLN A 493 29.44 -8.59 38.03
C GLN A 493 30.91 -8.21 38.29
N HIS A 494 31.59 -7.58 37.33
CA HIS A 494 32.93 -7.01 37.53
C HIS A 494 32.96 -5.93 38.62
N LEU A 495 31.90 -5.13 38.71
CA LEU A 495 31.67 -4.16 39.78
C LEU A 495 31.20 -4.80 41.10
N GLN A 496 31.06 -6.13 41.13
CA GLN A 496 30.65 -6.92 42.28
C GLN A 496 29.26 -6.57 42.84
N VAL A 497 28.37 -6.11 41.97
CA VAL A 497 26.95 -5.95 42.28
C VAL A 497 26.32 -7.34 42.43
N GLY A 498 25.59 -7.57 43.52
CA GLY A 498 24.95 -8.86 43.80
C GLY A 498 23.98 -9.27 42.69
N GLU A 499 23.90 -10.56 42.39
CA GLU A 499 23.23 -11.08 41.18
C GLU A 499 21.76 -10.66 41.05
N ASP A 500 20.97 -10.66 42.13
CA ASP A 500 19.58 -10.20 42.09
C ASP A 500 19.45 -8.73 41.67
N LEU A 501 20.36 -7.90 42.16
CA LEU A 501 20.38 -6.47 41.86
C LEU A 501 20.92 -6.23 40.45
N ALA A 502 21.98 -6.94 40.06
CA ALA A 502 22.57 -6.88 38.74
C ALA A 502 21.56 -7.29 37.67
N ALA A 503 20.84 -8.39 37.91
CA ALA A 503 19.76 -8.86 37.07
C ALA A 503 18.70 -7.77 36.90
N ARG A 504 18.27 -7.07 37.95
CA ARG A 504 17.27 -5.99 37.80
C ARG A 504 17.85 -4.77 37.06
N MET A 505 19.08 -4.36 37.37
CA MET A 505 19.70 -3.13 36.89
C MET A 505 20.05 -3.19 35.40
N CYS A 506 20.57 -4.32 34.91
CA CYS A 506 20.98 -4.47 33.50
C CYS A 506 19.81 -4.29 32.51
N ARG A 507 18.58 -4.47 32.99
CA ARG A 507 17.33 -4.34 32.21
C ARG A 507 16.57 -3.04 32.50
N HIS A 508 17.08 -2.20 33.37
CA HIS A 508 16.37 -1.03 33.86
C HIS A 508 16.64 0.21 32.99
N ARG A 509 15.62 1.08 32.87
CA ARG A 509 15.71 2.34 32.10
C ARG A 509 16.75 3.32 32.64
N ALA A 510 17.14 3.17 33.91
CA ALA A 510 18.15 4.01 34.55
C ALA A 510 19.58 3.50 34.26
N TRP A 511 19.78 2.54 33.36
CA TRP A 511 21.10 2.03 33.02
C TRP A 511 22.06 3.15 32.61
N ASP A 512 21.65 4.00 31.66
CA ASP A 512 22.54 5.07 31.15
C ASP A 512 22.94 6.03 32.26
N LEU A 513 22.02 6.29 33.21
CA LEU A 513 22.29 7.08 34.41
C LEU A 513 23.25 6.35 35.37
N PHE A 514 23.04 5.05 35.60
CA PHE A 514 23.95 4.24 36.42
C PHE A 514 25.36 4.21 35.82
N GLU A 515 25.47 3.97 34.52
CA GLU A 515 26.75 3.93 33.81
C GLU A 515 27.47 5.27 33.89
N HIS A 516 26.75 6.37 33.67
CA HIS A 516 27.31 7.71 33.81
C HIS A 516 27.80 8.04 35.23
N LEU A 517 27.06 7.60 36.25
CA LEU A 517 27.38 7.89 37.65
C LEU A 517 28.45 6.96 38.23
N VAL A 518 28.44 5.69 37.84
CA VAL A 518 29.38 4.69 38.38
C VAL A 518 30.82 5.00 37.96
N ASP A 519 31.02 5.55 36.76
CA ASP A 519 32.33 5.98 36.26
C ASP A 519 32.89 7.22 37.00
N ARG A 520 32.05 7.92 37.78
CA ARG A 520 32.42 9.09 38.59
C ARG A 520 32.68 8.77 40.06
N LEU A 521 32.39 7.54 40.49
CA LEU A 521 32.66 7.10 41.85
C LEU A 521 34.16 6.81 42.03
N PRO A 522 34.71 6.99 43.25
CA PRO A 522 36.11 6.66 43.53
C PRO A 522 36.43 5.20 43.20
N SER A 523 37.53 4.98 42.47
CA SER A 523 37.97 3.65 42.04
C SER A 523 38.14 2.71 43.24
N GLY A 524 37.39 1.60 43.25
CA GLY A 524 37.64 0.46 44.14
C GLY A 524 36.67 0.25 45.32
N SER A 525 35.57 0.99 45.44
CA SER A 525 34.59 0.75 46.51
C SER A 525 33.41 -0.10 46.04
N ARG A 526 33.48 -1.42 46.33
CA ARG A 526 32.42 -2.43 46.08
C ARG A 526 31.05 -2.01 46.64
N PHE A 527 31.05 -1.20 47.69
CA PHE A 527 29.86 -0.76 48.43
C PHE A 527 29.05 0.30 47.67
N THR A 528 29.70 1.17 46.89
CA THR A 528 29.03 2.32 46.25
C THR A 528 28.26 1.96 44.98
N ALA A 529 28.76 1.04 44.16
CA ALA A 529 28.04 0.57 42.98
C ALA A 529 26.76 -0.23 43.34
N GLN A 530 26.84 -1.07 44.37
CA GLN A 530 25.69 -1.80 44.93
C GLN A 530 24.62 -0.83 45.47
N GLN A 531 25.03 0.16 46.26
CA GLN A 531 24.11 1.18 46.79
C GLN A 531 23.48 2.03 45.68
N LEU A 532 24.28 2.44 44.69
CA LEU A 532 23.79 3.21 43.55
C LEU A 532 22.76 2.41 42.72
N ALA A 533 23.05 1.13 42.43
CA ALA A 533 22.10 0.27 41.72
C ALA A 533 20.81 0.06 42.54
N SER A 534 20.93 -0.10 43.86
CA SER A 534 19.77 -0.22 44.76
C SER A 534 18.92 1.04 44.77
N LEU A 535 19.56 2.21 44.89
CA LEU A 535 18.92 3.52 44.87
C LEU A 535 18.18 3.77 43.54
N LEU A 536 18.83 3.49 42.41
CA LEU A 536 18.22 3.70 41.09
C LEU A 536 17.07 2.74 40.78
N LEU A 537 17.05 1.58 41.45
CA LEU A 537 16.00 0.57 41.34
C LEU A 537 14.86 0.75 42.33
N ASP A 538 15.04 1.57 43.37
CA ASP A 538 13.98 1.92 44.31
C ASP A 538 12.89 2.76 43.60
N ARG A 539 11.63 2.47 43.94
CA ARG A 539 10.45 3.15 43.41
C ARG A 539 9.99 4.33 44.27
N SER A 540 10.42 4.38 45.52
CA SER A 540 10.08 5.44 46.49
C SER A 540 10.89 6.72 46.28
N THR A 541 12.05 6.65 45.63
CA THR A 541 12.94 7.80 45.41
C THR A 541 12.41 8.71 44.28
N PRO A 542 12.19 10.02 44.53
CA PRO A 542 11.89 10.99 43.48
C PRO A 542 13.03 11.04 42.47
N ARG A 543 12.70 11.04 41.17
CA ARG A 543 13.71 10.94 40.10
C ARG A 543 13.64 12.12 39.14
N PRO A 544 14.77 12.73 38.77
CA PRO A 544 14.82 13.65 37.65
C PRO A 544 14.54 12.91 36.33
N ALA A 545 13.76 13.54 35.44
CA ALA A 545 13.31 12.94 34.19
C ALA A 545 14.42 12.81 33.11
N SER A 546 15.58 13.46 33.31
CA SER A 546 16.71 13.46 32.37
C SER A 546 18.05 13.73 33.08
N LEU A 547 19.17 13.43 32.41
CA LEU A 547 20.52 13.74 32.88
C LEU A 547 20.74 15.24 33.15
N ARG A 548 20.06 16.15 32.43
CA ARG A 548 20.13 17.61 32.67
C ARG A 548 19.32 18.05 33.89
N ALA A 549 18.14 17.45 34.13
CA ALA A 549 17.30 17.74 35.29
C ALA A 549 17.92 17.24 36.62
N ALA A 550 18.91 16.36 36.55
CA ALA A 550 19.55 15.75 37.70
C ALA A 550 20.64 16.62 38.37
N GLY A 551 21.03 17.75 37.77
CA GLY A 551 22.25 18.53 38.09
C GLY A 551 22.66 18.59 39.57
N PRO A 552 21.94 19.32 40.45
CA PRO A 552 22.33 19.44 41.86
C PRO A 552 22.18 18.13 42.66
N TRP A 553 21.18 17.33 42.30
CA TRP A 553 20.78 16.13 43.05
C TRP A 553 21.83 15.00 42.99
N TRP A 554 22.42 14.75 41.81
CA TRP A 554 23.39 13.66 41.70
C TRP A 554 24.79 14.07 42.19
N GLU A 555 25.17 15.36 42.14
CA GLU A 555 26.45 15.83 42.70
C GLU A 555 26.51 15.57 44.21
N GLU A 556 25.41 15.85 44.92
CA GLU A 556 25.24 15.57 46.34
C GLU A 556 25.19 14.06 46.61
N THR A 557 24.43 13.29 45.81
CA THR A 557 24.36 11.82 45.92
C THR A 557 25.71 11.14 45.67
N VAL A 558 26.47 11.58 44.66
CA VAL A 558 27.82 11.07 44.38
C VAL A 558 28.79 11.48 45.48
N ALA A 559 28.70 12.70 46.01
CA ALA A 559 29.52 13.15 47.14
C ALA A 559 29.22 12.34 48.42
N ASP A 560 27.96 12.03 48.69
CA ASP A 560 27.52 11.21 49.83
C ASP A 560 27.97 9.76 49.71
N LEU A 561 27.77 9.15 48.53
CA LEU A 561 28.25 7.80 48.22
C LEU A 561 29.79 7.74 48.27
N ALA A 562 30.49 8.73 47.71
CA ALA A 562 31.96 8.81 47.74
C ALA A 562 32.50 8.99 49.17
N ALA A 563 31.74 9.65 50.04
CA ALA A 563 32.08 9.82 51.46
C ALA A 563 31.69 8.61 52.34
N GLY A 564 31.12 7.53 51.76
CA GLY A 564 30.67 6.35 52.51
C GLY A 564 29.48 6.60 53.42
N ARG A 565 28.74 7.72 53.22
CA ARG A 565 27.54 8.04 53.99
C ARG A 565 26.39 7.16 53.52
N VAL A 566 25.70 6.50 54.46
CA VAL A 566 24.43 5.81 54.18
C VAL A 566 23.38 6.89 53.95
N ILE A 567 22.81 6.95 52.76
CA ILE A 567 21.70 7.85 52.44
C ILE A 567 20.49 7.38 53.26
N PRO A 568 19.99 8.15 54.25
CA PRO A 568 18.86 7.73 55.07
C PRO A 568 17.58 7.62 54.24
N GLU A 569 16.72 6.65 54.57
CA GLU A 569 15.41 6.40 53.95
C GLU A 569 14.41 7.58 54.07
N ALA A 570 14.80 8.69 54.72
CA ALA A 570 13.89 9.71 55.24
C ALA A 570 14.18 11.16 54.85
N VAL A 571 14.90 11.44 53.75
CA VAL A 571 15.14 12.83 53.29
C VAL A 571 14.64 13.04 51.87
N TRP A 572 13.34 12.88 51.60
CA TRP A 572 12.78 13.30 50.31
C TRP A 572 11.41 13.94 50.52
N ALA A 573 11.34 15.25 50.25
CA ALA A 573 10.15 16.08 50.47
C ALA A 573 8.96 15.65 49.60
N SER A 574 7.78 15.98 50.13
CA SER A 574 6.44 15.55 49.73
C SER A 574 6.08 15.76 48.26
N GLU A 575 5.19 14.87 47.82
CA GLU A 575 4.32 14.97 46.64
C GLU A 575 3.85 16.41 46.40
N ASP A 576 4.18 16.96 45.23
CA ASP A 576 3.25 17.76 44.42
C ASP A 576 3.85 17.94 43.00
N GLU A 577 3.05 17.55 42.00
CA GLU A 577 3.16 17.84 40.56
C GLU A 577 4.43 17.41 39.79
N VAL A 578 4.38 16.20 39.18
CA VAL A 578 5.19 15.88 37.99
C VAL A 578 4.24 15.65 36.81
N PRO A 579 4.22 16.53 35.79
CA PRO A 579 3.45 16.31 34.57
C PRO A 579 3.99 15.11 33.80
N ALA A 580 3.07 14.32 33.26
CA ALA A 580 3.37 13.39 32.18
C ALA A 580 3.87 14.15 30.94
N CYS A 581 4.78 13.52 30.21
CA CYS A 581 5.40 13.93 28.96
C CYS A 581 6.73 14.71 29.08
N VAL A 582 7.72 14.22 28.35
CA VAL A 582 8.91 14.96 27.95
C VAL A 582 8.44 16.09 27.03
N ASP A 583 8.72 17.34 27.39
CA ASP A 583 8.41 18.53 26.61
C ASP A 583 8.96 18.39 25.17
N GLU A 584 8.04 18.47 24.20
CA GLU A 584 8.27 18.42 22.75
C GLU A 584 9.29 19.47 22.24
N ARG A 585 9.65 20.47 23.05
CA ARG A 585 10.68 21.49 22.73
C ARG A 585 12.10 21.04 23.04
N GLU A 586 12.31 20.19 24.03
CA GLU A 586 13.66 19.82 24.48
C GLU A 586 14.26 18.67 23.67
N GLY A 587 13.41 17.75 23.18
CA GLY A 587 13.80 16.76 22.17
C GLY A 587 14.27 17.39 20.84
N ARG A 588 13.68 18.53 20.43
CA ARG A 588 14.13 19.31 19.26
C ARG A 588 15.51 19.93 19.45
N ARG A 589 15.82 20.39 20.67
CA ARG A 589 17.10 21.00 20.99
C ARG A 589 18.22 19.97 21.06
N LEU A 590 18.02 18.84 21.74
CA LEU A 590 19.05 17.81 21.90
C LEU A 590 19.36 17.08 20.58
N TYR A 591 18.36 16.84 19.73
CA TYR A 591 18.58 16.27 18.40
C TYR A 591 19.18 17.30 17.42
N GLY A 592 18.78 18.57 17.53
CA GLY A 592 19.34 19.68 16.75
C GLY A 592 20.79 20.01 17.11
N GLU A 593 21.17 19.99 18.40
CA GLU A 593 22.53 20.22 18.88
C GLU A 593 23.48 19.09 18.43
N ALA A 594 23.04 17.83 18.43
CA ALA A 594 23.81 16.68 17.93
C ALA A 594 24.04 16.72 16.41
N LEU A 595 23.05 17.14 15.62
CA LEU A 595 23.18 17.33 14.17
C LEU A 595 24.01 18.56 13.80
N THR A 596 23.99 19.60 14.63
CA THR A 596 24.78 20.82 14.40
C THR A 596 26.25 20.58 14.73
N ALA A 597 26.55 19.83 15.79
CA ALA A 597 27.91 19.40 16.14
C ALA A 597 28.55 18.54 15.03
N ALA A 598 27.78 17.65 14.39
CA ALA A 598 28.24 16.86 13.25
C ALA A 598 28.40 17.67 11.94
N ARG A 599 27.74 18.83 11.81
CA ARG A 599 27.91 19.76 10.68
C ARG A 599 29.09 20.72 10.86
N THR A 600 29.47 21.05 12.09
CA THR A 600 30.61 21.95 12.37
C THR A 600 31.97 21.34 12.01
N ASP A 601 32.11 20.01 12.00
CA ASP A 601 33.34 19.34 11.55
C ASP A 601 33.50 19.25 10.02
N ARG A 602 32.48 19.63 9.23
CA ARG A 602 32.60 19.75 7.76
C ARG A 602 32.89 21.17 7.26
N LYS A 603 33.08 22.16 8.15
CA LYS A 603 33.43 23.54 7.76
C LYS A 603 34.90 23.91 7.93
N ALA A 604 35.74 23.01 8.43
CA ALA A 604 37.19 23.24 8.55
C ALA A 604 37.97 22.74 7.31
N ALA A 605 37.58 23.19 6.11
CA ALA A 605 38.40 23.04 4.89
C ALA A 605 37.92 24.00 3.78
N TRP A 606 37.91 25.31 4.05
CA TRP A 606 37.95 26.34 2.99
C TRP A 606 38.42 27.67 3.60
N PRO A 607 39.57 28.24 3.23
CA PRO A 607 39.92 29.58 3.66
C PRO A 607 39.12 30.59 2.84
N ALA A 608 38.39 31.47 3.54
CA ALA A 608 37.77 32.65 2.97
C ALA A 608 38.83 33.75 2.86
N GLU A 609 39.06 34.24 1.65
CA GLU A 609 39.85 35.46 1.40
C GLU A 609 38.94 36.58 0.88
N GLU A 610 39.25 37.79 1.33
CA GLU A 610 38.39 38.95 1.46
C GLU A 610 37.96 39.60 0.14
N ALA A 611 36.72 40.08 0.12
CA ALA A 611 36.27 41.07 -0.86
C ALA A 611 36.88 42.45 -0.56
N ARG A 612 37.72 42.96 -1.47
CA ARG A 612 37.98 44.40 -1.62
C ARG A 612 37.97 44.83 -3.08
N SER A 613 37.12 45.82 -3.35
CA SER A 613 37.06 46.65 -4.55
C SER A 613 38.38 47.36 -4.87
N ARG A 614 38.70 47.53 -6.16
CA ARG A 614 39.12 48.83 -6.76
C ARG A 614 39.35 48.73 -8.27
N THR A 615 39.05 49.85 -8.91
CA THR A 615 39.01 50.19 -10.33
C THR A 615 40.35 50.61 -10.96
N HIS A 616 40.40 50.53 -12.32
CA HIS A 616 41.17 51.33 -13.32
C HIS A 616 42.68 51.06 -13.56
N PRO A 617 43.31 51.54 -14.66
CA PRO A 617 42.91 51.71 -16.09
C PRO A 617 44.05 51.31 -17.10
N ASP A 618 43.93 51.74 -18.37
CA ASP A 618 44.93 51.84 -19.47
C ASP A 618 45.03 50.59 -20.40
N GLY A 619 44.96 50.64 -21.74
CA GLY A 619 45.01 51.72 -22.72
C GLY A 619 46.16 51.49 -23.73
N ARG A 620 45.84 51.49 -25.04
CA ARG A 620 46.69 51.37 -26.28
C ARG A 620 46.73 49.95 -26.89
N ARG A 621 46.15 49.68 -28.06
CA ARG A 621 46.36 50.11 -29.48
C ARG A 621 47.53 49.42 -30.20
N ASP A 622 47.25 49.12 -31.48
CA ASP A 622 48.10 48.65 -32.59
C ASP A 622 48.15 47.12 -32.77
N ALA A 623 48.06 46.51 -33.96
CA ALA A 623 47.67 46.86 -35.32
C ALA A 623 47.49 45.53 -36.12
N ALA A 624 46.67 45.50 -37.17
CA ALA A 624 46.63 44.42 -38.19
C ALA A 624 47.92 44.48 -39.08
N PRO A 625 48.28 43.49 -39.97
CA PRO A 625 47.43 43.12 -41.12
C PRO A 625 47.57 41.71 -41.76
N ALA A 626 46.55 41.40 -42.58
CA ALA A 626 46.56 40.82 -43.93
C ALA A 626 46.95 39.35 -44.27
N ARG A 627 46.09 38.78 -45.13
CA ARG A 627 46.22 37.57 -45.98
C ARG A 627 47.23 37.77 -47.14
N PRO A 628 47.58 36.73 -47.92
CA PRO A 628 46.85 36.39 -49.18
C PRO A 628 46.72 34.85 -49.37
N GLY A 629 45.99 34.20 -50.29
CA GLY A 629 45.18 34.48 -51.49
C GLY A 629 44.98 33.10 -52.17
N ALA A 630 43.73 32.62 -52.35
CA ALA A 630 43.00 32.47 -53.61
C ALA A 630 43.59 31.51 -54.69
N GLY A 631 42.81 30.47 -55.04
CA GLY A 631 42.93 29.64 -56.26
C GLY A 631 41.90 28.48 -56.28
N ALA A 632 40.87 28.58 -57.12
CA ALA A 632 39.73 27.65 -57.30
C ALA A 632 39.93 26.71 -58.53
N PRO A 633 38.94 25.96 -59.09
CA PRO A 633 37.77 25.21 -58.56
C PRO A 633 37.67 23.74 -59.11
N GLY A 634 36.75 22.89 -58.58
CA GLY A 634 36.31 21.67 -59.30
C GLY A 634 35.47 20.62 -58.53
N ALA A 635 34.14 20.80 -58.53
CA ALA A 635 33.01 19.82 -58.58
C ALA A 635 32.96 18.54 -57.65
N PRO A 636 31.81 17.85 -57.59
CA PRO A 636 30.95 17.71 -56.42
C PRO A 636 31.30 16.50 -55.52
N VAL A 637 31.32 16.70 -54.19
CA VAL A 637 31.47 15.60 -53.23
C VAL A 637 30.10 15.02 -52.90
N GLY A 638 29.93 13.76 -53.28
CA GLY A 638 28.77 12.93 -52.95
C GLY A 638 28.60 12.76 -51.45
N ARG A 639 27.34 12.53 -51.06
CA ARG A 639 26.95 12.07 -49.73
C ARG A 639 27.79 10.83 -49.37
N PRO A 640 28.45 10.77 -48.20
CA PRO A 640 28.81 9.49 -47.64
C PRO A 640 27.54 8.90 -47.05
N ASP A 641 27.19 7.73 -47.58
CA ASP A 641 26.24 6.82 -46.97
C ASP A 641 26.56 6.69 -45.49
N ALA A 642 25.59 7.07 -44.65
CA ALA A 642 25.59 6.75 -43.24
C ALA A 642 25.39 5.23 -43.16
N GLU A 643 26.49 4.48 -43.22
CA GLU A 643 26.52 3.12 -42.74
C GLU A 643 26.04 3.16 -41.29
N GLY A 644 24.85 2.59 -41.09
CA GLY A 644 24.27 2.38 -39.79
C GLY A 644 25.23 1.55 -38.95
N GLY A 645 25.95 2.24 -38.07
CA GLY A 645 26.43 1.66 -36.83
C GLY A 645 25.21 1.31 -35.99
N ALA A 646 24.63 0.14 -36.28
CA ALA A 646 23.85 -0.58 -35.29
C ALA A 646 24.79 -0.75 -34.10
N VAL A 647 24.55 0.02 -33.03
CA VAL A 647 24.98 -0.38 -31.69
C VAL A 647 24.25 -1.70 -31.46
N MET A 648 24.92 -2.81 -31.79
CA MET A 648 24.52 -4.12 -31.32
C MET A 648 24.67 -4.06 -29.79
N SER A 649 23.57 -3.80 -29.08
CA SER A 649 23.47 -4.26 -27.71
C SER A 649 23.58 -5.77 -27.78
N THR A 650 24.71 -6.32 -27.34
CA THR A 650 24.72 -7.69 -26.87
C THR A 650 23.93 -7.68 -25.56
N ASP A 651 22.60 -7.65 -25.65
CA ASP A 651 21.72 -7.95 -24.52
C ASP A 651 21.93 -9.42 -24.18
N ASN A 652 22.96 -9.69 -23.38
CA ASN A 652 23.11 -10.98 -22.73
C ASN A 652 22.03 -11.03 -21.64
N ASP A 653 20.91 -11.69 -21.94
CA ASP A 653 19.78 -11.86 -21.03
C ASP A 653 20.20 -12.41 -19.65
N ASP A 654 21.32 -13.14 -19.58
CA ASP A 654 21.88 -13.71 -18.36
C ASP A 654 22.39 -12.64 -17.35
N PHE A 655 22.60 -11.37 -17.74
CA PHE A 655 23.03 -10.30 -16.81
C PHE A 655 22.18 -9.03 -16.90
N LYS A 656 20.90 -9.21 -17.26
CA LYS A 656 19.96 -8.11 -17.53
C LYS A 656 19.98 -7.01 -16.46
N GLY A 657 20.27 -5.79 -16.90
CA GLY A 657 20.21 -4.56 -16.08
C GLY A 657 21.48 -4.24 -15.27
N TYR A 658 22.45 -5.14 -15.20
CA TYR A 658 23.71 -4.88 -14.51
C TYR A 658 24.71 -4.12 -15.38
N ARG A 659 25.51 -3.26 -14.74
CA ARG A 659 26.61 -2.50 -15.34
C ARG A 659 27.88 -2.67 -14.53
N SER A 660 29.04 -2.42 -15.13
CA SER A 660 30.30 -2.38 -14.40
C SER A 660 30.22 -1.31 -13.28
N PRO A 661 30.70 -1.61 -12.07
CA PRO A 661 31.57 -2.74 -11.71
C PRO A 661 30.87 -4.06 -11.36
N THR A 662 29.58 -4.05 -11.03
CA THR A 662 28.86 -5.27 -10.59
C THR A 662 28.76 -6.34 -11.68
N LEU A 663 28.56 -5.92 -12.94
CA LEU A 663 28.54 -6.82 -14.09
C LEU A 663 29.82 -7.66 -14.18
N ASP A 664 30.99 -7.02 -14.02
CA ASP A 664 32.30 -7.66 -14.12
C ASP A 664 32.47 -8.72 -13.02
N LEU A 665 32.01 -8.42 -11.80
CA LEU A 665 32.00 -9.37 -10.69
C LEU A 665 31.12 -10.59 -11.01
N LEU A 666 29.85 -10.38 -11.42
CA LEU A 666 28.92 -11.47 -11.70
C LEU A 666 29.43 -12.37 -12.83
N GLN A 667 30.01 -11.79 -13.88
CA GLN A 667 30.64 -12.53 -14.97
C GLN A 667 31.85 -13.34 -14.49
N SER A 668 32.75 -12.72 -13.71
CA SER A 668 33.95 -13.39 -13.20
C SER A 668 33.63 -14.57 -12.26
N GLN A 669 32.52 -14.50 -11.54
CA GLN A 669 32.07 -15.52 -10.60
C GLN A 669 31.07 -16.51 -11.22
N GLY A 670 30.69 -16.34 -12.49
CA GLY A 670 29.73 -17.23 -13.18
C GLY A 670 28.33 -17.23 -12.55
N ALA A 671 27.85 -16.07 -12.11
CA ALA A 671 26.58 -15.93 -11.37
C ALA A 671 25.56 -15.06 -12.14
N PRO A 672 24.90 -15.61 -13.18
CA PRO A 672 23.88 -14.87 -13.93
C PRO A 672 22.62 -14.56 -13.10
N VAL A 673 21.75 -13.71 -13.64
CA VAL A 673 20.41 -13.51 -13.07
C VAL A 673 19.65 -14.83 -13.04
N TRP A 674 18.73 -14.96 -12.09
CA TRP A 674 18.00 -16.20 -11.76
C TRP A 674 18.84 -17.30 -11.12
N SER A 675 20.12 -17.07 -10.82
CA SER A 675 20.92 -17.98 -9.99
C SER A 675 20.47 -17.94 -8.53
N VAL A 676 20.22 -19.11 -7.95
CA VAL A 676 20.11 -19.28 -6.50
C VAL A 676 21.54 -19.35 -5.96
N ALA A 677 21.96 -18.39 -5.15
CA ALA A 677 23.34 -18.23 -4.75
C ALA A 677 23.51 -17.77 -3.29
N THR A 678 24.68 -18.03 -2.73
CA THR A 678 25.19 -17.46 -1.48
C THR A 678 26.34 -16.51 -1.80
N LEU A 679 26.22 -15.25 -1.39
CA LEU A 679 27.25 -14.22 -1.48
C LEU A 679 28.00 -14.18 -0.15
N HIS A 680 29.28 -14.53 -0.18
CA HIS A 680 30.16 -14.44 1.00
C HIS A 680 30.78 -13.05 1.05
N THR A 681 30.50 -12.26 2.08
CA THR A 681 30.92 -10.85 2.16
C THR A 681 31.81 -10.56 3.37
N VAL A 682 32.35 -9.33 3.46
CA VAL A 682 33.01 -8.84 4.69
C VAL A 682 32.02 -8.59 5.84
N ARG A 683 30.72 -8.47 5.57
CA ARG A 683 29.66 -8.21 6.55
C ARG A 683 28.84 -9.45 6.92
N GLY A 684 29.24 -10.63 6.45
CA GLY A 684 28.52 -11.90 6.61
C GLY A 684 27.99 -12.46 5.29
N ASP A 685 27.33 -13.61 5.36
CA ASP A 685 26.81 -14.30 4.19
C ASP A 685 25.37 -13.86 3.91
N PHE A 686 25.01 -13.75 2.62
CA PHE A 686 23.64 -13.49 2.17
C PHE A 686 23.24 -14.53 1.13
N SER A 687 22.11 -15.20 1.32
CA SER A 687 21.64 -16.25 0.41
C SER A 687 20.29 -15.91 -0.20
N GLY A 688 20.15 -16.07 -1.53
CA GLY A 688 18.92 -15.76 -2.24
C GLY A 688 19.01 -15.99 -3.74
N LEU A 689 17.95 -15.59 -4.45
CA LEU A 689 17.87 -15.59 -5.92
C LEU A 689 18.39 -14.25 -6.45
N ILE A 690 19.38 -14.27 -7.34
CA ILE A 690 19.87 -13.05 -8.02
C ILE A 690 18.79 -12.56 -8.98
N LEU A 691 18.32 -11.33 -8.78
CA LEU A 691 17.33 -10.70 -9.64
C LEU A 691 17.97 -9.78 -10.69
N PRO A 692 17.29 -9.50 -11.81
CA PRO A 692 17.63 -8.37 -12.67
C PRO A 692 17.65 -7.04 -11.89
N ARG A 693 18.50 -6.09 -12.31
CA ARG A 693 18.57 -4.75 -11.71
C ARG A 693 17.91 -3.71 -12.61
N SER A 694 17.30 -2.68 -12.01
CA SER A 694 16.79 -1.53 -12.78
C SER A 694 17.94 -0.76 -13.43
N VAL A 695 17.77 -0.39 -14.70
CA VAL A 695 18.74 0.46 -15.43
C VAL A 695 18.83 1.88 -14.88
N THR A 696 17.87 2.33 -14.08
CA THR A 696 17.91 3.66 -13.42
C THR A 696 18.59 3.64 -12.07
N ALA A 697 18.84 2.46 -11.49
CA ALA A 697 19.57 2.31 -10.23
C ALA A 697 21.10 2.40 -10.44
N ASP A 698 21.87 2.53 -9.35
CA ASP A 698 23.33 2.58 -9.44
C ASP A 698 23.94 1.26 -9.99
N ALA A 699 25.24 1.26 -10.26
CA ALA A 699 25.94 0.09 -10.81
C ALA A 699 26.64 -0.76 -9.74
N ASP A 700 26.44 -0.48 -8.44
CA ASP A 700 27.32 -0.94 -7.37
C ASP A 700 26.77 -2.14 -6.58
N HIS A 701 25.49 -2.48 -6.75
CA HIS A 701 24.80 -3.48 -5.93
C HIS A 701 24.26 -4.67 -6.73
N ILE A 702 24.39 -5.87 -6.15
CA ILE A 702 23.70 -7.10 -6.55
C ILE A 702 22.37 -7.17 -5.82
N VAL A 703 21.27 -7.36 -6.56
CA VAL A 703 19.92 -7.54 -5.98
C VAL A 703 19.66 -9.02 -5.72
N LEU A 704 19.34 -9.35 -4.46
CA LEU A 704 18.98 -10.71 -4.03
C LEU A 704 17.54 -10.74 -3.52
N LYS A 705 16.76 -11.73 -3.96
CA LYS A 705 15.48 -12.11 -3.35
C LYS A 705 15.72 -13.24 -2.34
N LEU A 706 15.53 -12.94 -1.06
CA LEU A 706 15.65 -13.88 0.05
C LEU A 706 14.56 -14.95 -0.04
N ASP A 707 14.76 -16.07 0.66
CA ASP A 707 13.74 -17.14 0.77
C ASP A 707 12.48 -16.67 1.53
N THR A 708 12.61 -15.61 2.34
CA THR A 708 11.51 -14.90 2.97
C THR A 708 10.74 -14.00 2.00
N GLY A 709 11.14 -13.91 0.73
CA GLY A 709 10.48 -13.18 -0.35
C GLY A 709 10.87 -11.70 -0.49
N TYR A 710 11.62 -11.16 0.47
CA TYR A 710 12.15 -9.79 0.46
C TYR A 710 13.33 -9.63 -0.49
N ASN A 711 13.45 -8.42 -1.05
CA ASN A 711 14.63 -8.03 -1.81
C ASN A 711 15.64 -7.32 -0.88
N ILE A 712 16.93 -7.49 -1.16
CA ILE A 712 18.03 -6.73 -0.54
C ILE A 712 19.09 -6.42 -1.59
N GLY A 713 19.92 -5.40 -1.34
CA GLY A 713 21.10 -5.15 -2.15
C GLY A 713 22.41 -5.40 -1.39
N VAL A 714 23.37 -6.01 -2.07
CA VAL A 714 24.71 -6.31 -1.57
C VAL A 714 25.74 -5.61 -2.47
N ARG A 715 26.60 -4.77 -1.90
CA ARG A 715 27.57 -3.99 -2.68
C ARG A 715 28.69 -4.88 -3.20
N HIS A 716 29.04 -4.73 -4.48
CA HIS A 716 29.98 -5.60 -5.19
C HIS A 716 31.35 -5.71 -4.51
N ASP A 717 31.91 -4.59 -4.05
CA ASP A 717 33.24 -4.51 -3.42
C ASP A 717 33.30 -5.18 -2.02
N LYS A 718 32.14 -5.51 -1.43
CA LYS A 718 32.06 -6.25 -0.17
C LYS A 718 32.04 -7.76 -0.40
N VAL A 719 31.77 -8.22 -1.62
CA VAL A 719 31.68 -9.64 -1.98
C VAL A 719 33.07 -10.23 -2.18
N LYS A 720 33.37 -11.30 -1.44
CA LYS A 720 34.61 -12.06 -1.56
C LYS A 720 34.48 -13.24 -2.53
N LYS A 721 33.31 -13.88 -2.56
CA LYS A 721 33.02 -15.07 -3.37
C LYS A 721 31.52 -15.24 -3.55
N ILE A 722 31.09 -15.73 -4.71
CA ILE A 722 29.71 -16.17 -4.95
C ILE A 722 29.68 -17.69 -5.12
N THR A 723 28.77 -18.37 -4.41
CA THR A 723 28.52 -19.81 -4.55
C THR A 723 27.14 -20.02 -5.16
N VAL A 724 27.06 -20.53 -6.39
CA VAL A 724 25.79 -20.82 -7.09
C VAL A 724 25.32 -22.24 -6.78
N HIS A 725 24.07 -22.38 -6.34
CA HIS A 725 23.43 -23.65 -5.96
C HIS A 725 22.43 -24.16 -7.01
N GLY A 726 21.95 -23.29 -7.90
CA GLY A 726 20.98 -23.64 -8.94
C GLY A 726 20.48 -22.43 -9.73
N ARG A 727 19.49 -22.64 -10.62
CA ARG A 727 18.82 -21.57 -11.39
C ARG A 727 17.30 -21.77 -11.34
N LYS A 728 16.54 -20.69 -11.11
CA LYS A 728 15.07 -20.69 -11.07
C LYS A 728 14.52 -19.44 -11.76
N GLU A 729 14.10 -19.60 -13.00
CA GLU A 729 13.51 -18.50 -13.80
C GLU A 729 11.98 -18.47 -13.63
N ALA A 730 11.42 -17.26 -13.54
CA ALA A 730 9.97 -17.05 -13.43
C ALA A 730 9.33 -16.95 -14.83
N HIS A 731 8.33 -17.78 -15.11
CA HIS A 731 7.49 -17.68 -16.31
C HIS A 731 6.09 -17.18 -15.92
N TYR A 732 5.73 -15.99 -16.39
CA TYR A 732 4.45 -15.36 -16.11
C TYR A 732 3.41 -15.79 -17.16
N GLN A 733 2.38 -16.54 -16.76
CA GLN A 733 1.24 -16.87 -17.62
C GLN A 733 -0.07 -16.60 -16.89
N ILE A 734 -0.89 -15.70 -17.44
CA ILE A 734 -2.22 -15.42 -16.89
C ILE A 734 -3.20 -16.47 -17.43
N PRO A 735 -4.07 -17.05 -16.58
CA PRO A 735 -5.18 -17.88 -17.05
C PRO A 735 -6.15 -17.05 -17.90
N GLU A 736 -6.22 -17.30 -19.21
CA GLU A 736 -7.20 -16.63 -20.07
C GLU A 736 -8.58 -17.29 -19.94
N ARG A 737 -9.61 -16.48 -19.68
CA ARG A 737 -11.00 -16.94 -19.70
C ARG A 737 -11.89 -15.95 -20.43
N ALA A 738 -12.56 -16.41 -21.48
CA ALA A 738 -13.46 -15.57 -22.26
C ALA A 738 -14.64 -15.06 -21.40
N PHE A 739 -15.10 -13.83 -21.69
CA PHE A 739 -16.33 -13.29 -21.13
C PHE A 739 -17.52 -14.18 -21.50
N PRO A 740 -18.45 -14.45 -20.56
CA PRO A 740 -19.71 -15.07 -20.92
C PRO A 740 -20.54 -14.11 -21.79
N HIS A 741 -21.22 -14.63 -22.79
CA HIS A 741 -22.08 -13.86 -23.69
C HIS A 741 -23.56 -14.07 -23.33
N ASP A 742 -24.32 -12.98 -23.18
CA ASP A 742 -25.76 -13.00 -22.95
C ASP A 742 -26.47 -12.11 -23.98
N PRO A 743 -27.29 -12.64 -24.90
CA PRO A 743 -27.95 -11.87 -25.94
C PRO A 743 -28.91 -10.77 -25.42
N LYS A 744 -29.29 -10.79 -24.13
CA LYS A 744 -30.12 -9.75 -23.52
C LYS A 744 -29.33 -8.51 -23.08
N LYS A 745 -28.00 -8.60 -23.03
CA LYS A 745 -27.13 -7.53 -22.55
C LYS A 745 -26.64 -6.64 -23.71
N PRO A 746 -26.45 -5.33 -23.47
CA PRO A 746 -25.97 -4.42 -24.50
C PRO A 746 -24.53 -4.74 -24.91
N ARG A 747 -24.19 -4.51 -26.18
CA ARG A 747 -22.81 -4.60 -26.68
C ARG A 747 -22.05 -3.33 -26.33
N VAL A 748 -20.95 -3.44 -25.59
CA VAL A 748 -20.07 -2.32 -25.23
C VAL A 748 -18.66 -2.61 -25.72
N LYS A 749 -18.03 -1.60 -26.32
CA LYS A 749 -16.64 -1.68 -26.80
C LYS A 749 -15.71 -0.94 -25.85
N LEU A 750 -14.65 -1.61 -25.38
CA LEU A 750 -13.54 -1.01 -24.65
C LEU A 750 -12.34 -0.81 -25.57
N LEU A 751 -11.98 0.45 -25.81
CA LEU A 751 -10.82 0.86 -26.59
C LEU A 751 -9.65 1.18 -25.64
N GLY A 752 -8.57 0.42 -25.75
CA GLY A 752 -7.33 0.64 -24.99
C GLY A 752 -6.37 1.58 -25.70
N THR A 753 -6.01 2.69 -25.06
CA THR A 753 -5.07 3.67 -25.63
C THR A 753 -3.74 3.76 -24.88
N GLY A 754 -3.50 2.90 -23.88
CA GLY A 754 -2.30 2.92 -23.03
C GLY A 754 -2.52 3.40 -21.59
N GLY A 755 -3.77 3.49 -21.13
CA GLY A 755 -4.11 3.86 -19.76
C GLY A 755 -3.83 2.78 -18.71
N THR A 756 -3.59 3.22 -17.47
CA THR A 756 -3.29 2.38 -16.29
C THR A 756 -4.44 1.49 -15.84
N ILE A 757 -5.66 1.73 -16.34
CA ILE A 757 -6.88 1.03 -15.90
C ILE A 757 -6.89 -0.46 -16.25
N ALA A 758 -6.14 -0.85 -17.28
CA ALA A 758 -5.95 -2.22 -17.72
C ALA A 758 -4.47 -2.40 -18.03
N SER A 759 -3.66 -2.37 -16.98
CA SER A 759 -2.22 -2.52 -17.04
C SER A 759 -1.72 -3.45 -15.94
N ARG A 760 -0.50 -3.96 -16.09
CA ARG A 760 0.21 -4.74 -15.09
C ARG A 760 1.58 -4.15 -14.89
N LEU A 761 2.12 -4.28 -13.69
CA LEU A 761 3.50 -3.92 -13.42
C LEU A 761 4.40 -5.11 -13.77
N ASP A 762 5.43 -4.88 -14.57
CA ASP A 762 6.57 -5.78 -14.69
C ASP A 762 7.52 -5.48 -13.55
N TYR A 763 7.41 -6.25 -12.47
CA TYR A 763 8.23 -6.09 -11.27
C TYR A 763 9.74 -6.26 -11.53
N ARG A 764 10.15 -6.91 -12.63
CA ARG A 764 11.58 -7.03 -13.00
C ARG A 764 12.17 -5.71 -13.49
N THR A 765 11.36 -4.92 -14.19
CA THR A 765 11.80 -3.68 -14.84
C THR A 765 11.22 -2.43 -14.18
N GLY A 766 10.22 -2.59 -13.31
CA GLY A 766 9.36 -1.52 -12.81
C GLY A 766 8.43 -0.94 -13.87
N ALA A 767 8.40 -1.49 -15.09
CA ALA A 767 7.62 -0.94 -16.20
C ALA A 767 6.15 -1.33 -16.11
N VAL A 768 5.26 -0.41 -16.49
CA VAL A 768 3.82 -0.70 -16.61
C VAL A 768 3.55 -1.24 -18.02
N ILE A 769 3.09 -2.50 -18.11
CA ILE A 769 2.74 -3.18 -19.36
C ILE A 769 1.21 -3.16 -19.52
N PRO A 770 0.66 -2.74 -20.68
CA PRO A 770 -0.77 -2.82 -20.94
C PRO A 770 -1.30 -4.27 -20.90
N ALA A 771 -2.38 -4.53 -20.16
CA ALA A 771 -3.08 -5.83 -20.07
C ALA A 771 -4.50 -5.65 -20.63
N PHE A 772 -4.72 -6.05 -21.89
CA PHE A 772 -5.92 -5.68 -22.67
C PHE A 772 -6.59 -6.86 -23.37
N SER A 773 -6.14 -8.10 -23.16
CA SER A 773 -6.88 -9.25 -23.69
C SER A 773 -8.22 -9.40 -22.96
N PRO A 774 -9.30 -9.84 -23.64
CA PRO A 774 -10.58 -10.11 -22.97
C PRO A 774 -10.44 -11.08 -21.79
N GLY A 775 -9.52 -12.04 -21.89
CA GLY A 775 -9.23 -13.01 -20.85
C GLY A 775 -8.62 -12.39 -19.60
N GLU A 776 -7.61 -11.53 -19.78
CA GLU A 776 -6.97 -10.78 -18.69
C GLU A 776 -7.97 -9.84 -17.99
N LEU A 777 -8.84 -9.19 -18.76
CA LEU A 777 -9.83 -8.27 -18.23
C LEU A 777 -10.93 -9.00 -17.43
N TYR A 778 -11.41 -10.15 -17.92
CA TYR A 778 -12.38 -10.95 -17.17
C TYR A 778 -11.79 -11.54 -15.89
N GLY A 779 -10.52 -11.93 -15.90
CA GLY A 779 -9.81 -12.40 -14.71
C GLY A 779 -9.68 -11.33 -13.62
N SER A 780 -9.62 -10.05 -14.00
CA SER A 780 -9.41 -8.92 -13.07
C SER A 780 -10.70 -8.20 -12.66
N VAL A 781 -11.69 -8.08 -13.56
CA VAL A 781 -12.98 -7.42 -13.31
C VAL A 781 -14.14 -8.27 -13.87
N PRO A 782 -14.44 -9.43 -13.28
CA PRO A 782 -15.48 -10.32 -13.78
C PRO A 782 -16.88 -9.68 -13.75
N GLU A 783 -17.11 -8.69 -12.90
CA GLU A 783 -18.41 -8.00 -12.75
C GLU A 783 -18.87 -7.26 -14.01
N LEU A 784 -17.95 -6.98 -14.95
CA LEU A 784 -18.32 -6.39 -16.24
C LEU A 784 -19.26 -7.29 -17.05
N ALA A 785 -19.17 -8.61 -16.84
CA ALA A 785 -20.06 -9.59 -17.45
C ALA A 785 -21.52 -9.42 -16.99
N ASP A 786 -21.77 -8.87 -15.80
CA ASP A 786 -23.12 -8.59 -15.30
C ASP A 786 -23.74 -7.35 -15.96
N ILE A 787 -22.90 -6.47 -16.51
CA ILE A 787 -23.31 -5.19 -17.08
C ILE A 787 -23.58 -5.28 -18.60
N CYS A 788 -22.69 -5.93 -19.35
CA CYS A 788 -22.71 -5.88 -20.81
C CYS A 788 -22.03 -7.09 -21.48
N ASN A 789 -22.21 -7.22 -22.80
CA ASN A 789 -21.35 -8.02 -23.66
C ASN A 789 -20.13 -7.16 -24.04
N MET A 790 -19.00 -7.39 -23.37
CA MET A 790 -17.78 -6.60 -23.53
C MET A 790 -16.92 -7.10 -24.69
N GLU A 791 -16.54 -6.19 -25.58
CA GLU A 791 -15.53 -6.40 -26.63
C GLU A 791 -14.33 -5.48 -26.37
N THR A 792 -13.11 -5.99 -26.44
CA THR A 792 -11.90 -5.17 -26.23
C THR A 792 -11.10 -5.00 -27.52
N GLU A 793 -10.45 -3.85 -27.67
CA GLU A 793 -9.51 -3.59 -28.75
C GLU A 793 -8.40 -2.66 -28.27
N LYS A 794 -7.14 -3.06 -28.46
CA LYS A 794 -5.98 -2.22 -28.17
C LYS A 794 -5.69 -1.36 -29.41
N LEU A 795 -6.04 -0.08 -29.35
CA LEU A 795 -5.69 0.89 -30.40
C LEU A 795 -4.23 1.30 -30.28
N TYR A 796 -3.79 1.62 -29.07
CA TYR A 796 -2.46 2.14 -28.78
C TYR A 796 -1.92 1.58 -27.46
N GLY A 797 -0.60 1.73 -27.25
CA GLY A 797 0.06 1.48 -25.97
C GLY A 797 0.95 2.66 -25.59
N VAL A 798 0.36 3.87 -25.58
CA VAL A 798 1.09 5.13 -25.39
C VAL A 798 0.70 5.74 -24.06
N PHE A 799 1.69 6.16 -23.26
CA PHE A 799 1.43 6.88 -22.01
C PHE A 799 0.78 8.24 -22.30
N SER A 800 -0.08 8.73 -21.39
CA SER A 800 -0.89 9.93 -21.64
C SER A 800 -0.05 11.18 -21.92
N GLU A 801 1.12 11.32 -21.32
CA GLU A 801 2.07 12.40 -21.54
C GLU A 801 2.61 12.45 -22.97
N ASN A 802 2.52 11.34 -23.72
CA ASN A 802 2.94 11.23 -25.11
C ASN A 802 1.75 11.18 -26.09
N MET A 803 0.53 11.44 -25.62
CA MET A 803 -0.68 11.45 -26.44
C MET A 803 -0.76 12.75 -27.26
N GLY A 804 -1.10 12.65 -28.55
CA GLY A 804 -1.21 13.81 -29.44
C GLY A 804 -2.26 13.69 -30.54
N PRO A 805 -2.23 14.61 -31.53
CA PRO A 805 -3.25 14.72 -32.58
C PRO A 805 -3.47 13.45 -33.39
N GLU A 806 -2.40 12.71 -33.71
CA GLU A 806 -2.48 11.44 -34.44
C GLU A 806 -3.39 10.44 -33.71
N GLN A 807 -3.18 10.27 -32.40
CA GLN A 807 -3.95 9.35 -31.58
C GLN A 807 -5.38 9.87 -31.35
N TRP A 808 -5.59 11.17 -31.19
CA TRP A 808 -6.95 11.75 -31.08
C TRP A 808 -7.79 11.47 -32.33
N MET A 809 -7.24 11.75 -33.51
CA MET A 809 -7.93 11.53 -34.78
C MET A 809 -8.17 10.04 -35.04
N GLY A 810 -7.18 9.18 -34.73
CA GLY A 810 -7.34 7.73 -34.88
C GLY A 810 -8.39 7.15 -33.93
N THR A 811 -8.42 7.61 -32.68
CA THR A 811 -9.46 7.25 -31.70
C THR A 811 -10.85 7.69 -32.18
N ALA A 812 -11.00 8.92 -32.68
CA ALA A 812 -12.27 9.41 -33.22
C ALA A 812 -12.78 8.57 -34.40
N ARG A 813 -11.89 8.18 -35.33
CA ARG A 813 -12.22 7.28 -36.45
C ARG A 813 -12.67 5.90 -35.97
N ALA A 814 -11.98 5.32 -34.98
CA ALA A 814 -12.33 4.02 -34.42
C ALA A 814 -13.71 4.06 -33.73
N ILE A 815 -14.00 5.13 -33.00
CA ILE A 815 -15.30 5.36 -32.36
C ILE A 815 -16.42 5.41 -33.41
N ALA A 816 -16.26 6.20 -34.47
CA ALA A 816 -17.25 6.31 -35.53
C ALA A 816 -17.57 4.95 -36.17
N ALA A 817 -16.52 4.15 -36.45
CA ALA A 817 -16.68 2.81 -37.02
C ALA A 817 -17.46 1.86 -36.10
N GLU A 818 -17.26 1.92 -34.78
CA GLU A 818 -17.99 1.07 -33.83
C GLU A 818 -19.45 1.51 -33.62
N VAL A 819 -19.71 2.81 -33.70
CA VAL A 819 -21.08 3.37 -33.71
C VAL A 819 -21.86 2.84 -34.92
N GLU A 820 -21.27 2.84 -36.11
CA GLU A 820 -21.87 2.31 -37.34
C GLU A 820 -22.17 0.82 -37.24
N LYS A 821 -21.33 0.04 -36.55
CA LYS A 821 -21.56 -1.38 -36.23
C LYS A 821 -22.68 -1.61 -35.20
N GLY A 822 -23.30 -0.56 -34.66
CA GLY A 822 -24.43 -0.68 -33.73
C GLY A 822 -24.06 -0.94 -32.27
N VAL A 823 -22.87 -0.52 -31.82
CA VAL A 823 -22.49 -0.60 -30.40
C VAL A 823 -23.47 0.20 -29.52
N ALA A 824 -23.75 -0.24 -28.29
CA ALA A 824 -24.64 0.49 -27.37
C ALA A 824 -23.94 1.68 -26.69
N GLY A 825 -22.61 1.61 -26.56
CA GLY A 825 -21.76 2.66 -26.01
C GLY A 825 -20.29 2.22 -26.03
N ILE A 826 -19.39 3.18 -25.86
CA ILE A 826 -17.94 2.96 -25.96
C ILE A 826 -17.27 3.42 -24.66
N VAL A 827 -16.32 2.64 -24.18
CA VAL A 827 -15.43 2.97 -23.06
C VAL A 827 -14.02 3.14 -23.61
N ILE A 828 -13.29 4.15 -23.15
CA ILE A 828 -11.91 4.43 -23.59
C ILE A 828 -10.99 4.39 -22.37
N GLY A 829 -10.17 3.36 -22.28
CA GLY A 829 -9.16 3.22 -21.23
C GLY A 829 -7.94 4.10 -21.53
N HIS A 830 -7.88 5.26 -20.90
CA HIS A 830 -6.90 6.32 -21.17
C HIS A 830 -6.04 6.63 -19.94
N GLY A 831 -4.80 7.09 -20.16
CA GLY A 831 -3.95 7.61 -19.09
C GLY A 831 -4.49 8.93 -18.53
N THR A 832 -4.25 9.22 -17.26
CA THR A 832 -5.00 10.29 -16.58
C THR A 832 -4.49 11.71 -16.87
N ASP A 833 -3.22 11.87 -17.23
CA ASP A 833 -2.60 13.21 -17.28
C ASP A 833 -3.20 14.11 -18.36
N THR A 834 -3.42 13.56 -19.55
CA THR A 834 -3.96 14.29 -20.71
C THR A 834 -5.40 13.88 -21.05
N MET A 835 -6.06 13.08 -20.19
CA MET A 835 -7.41 12.55 -20.46
C MET A 835 -8.43 13.64 -20.82
N HIS A 836 -8.37 14.78 -20.12
CA HIS A 836 -9.27 15.91 -20.36
C HIS A 836 -8.97 16.65 -21.67
N HIS A 837 -7.73 16.63 -22.16
CA HIS A 837 -7.39 17.14 -23.50
C HIS A 837 -7.97 16.23 -24.58
N THR A 838 -7.78 14.92 -24.46
CA THR A 838 -8.35 13.94 -25.38
C THR A 838 -9.88 13.99 -25.36
N ALA A 839 -10.51 14.12 -24.19
CA ALA A 839 -11.96 14.25 -24.06
C ALA A 839 -12.48 15.49 -24.81
N ALA A 840 -11.79 16.62 -24.70
CA ALA A 840 -12.12 17.83 -25.47
C ALA A 840 -11.94 17.60 -26.98
N ALA A 841 -10.84 16.97 -27.40
CA ALA A 841 -10.56 16.71 -28.81
C ALA A 841 -11.64 15.83 -29.44
N LEU A 842 -11.98 14.72 -28.77
CA LEU A 842 -13.05 13.83 -29.17
C LEU A 842 -14.42 14.54 -29.19
N SER A 843 -14.68 15.45 -28.24
CA SER A 843 -15.92 16.23 -28.22
C SER A 843 -16.06 17.13 -29.44
N PHE A 844 -14.98 17.66 -30.00
CA PHE A 844 -15.04 18.47 -31.24
C PHE A 844 -15.05 17.61 -32.51
N MET A 845 -14.30 16.50 -32.51
CA MET A 845 -14.18 15.60 -33.65
C MET A 845 -15.41 14.71 -33.85
N LEU A 846 -16.16 14.39 -32.79
CA LEU A 846 -17.35 13.55 -32.82
C LEU A 846 -18.60 14.38 -32.56
N GLN A 847 -19.18 14.93 -33.62
CA GLN A 847 -20.40 15.72 -33.54
C GLN A 847 -21.63 14.83 -33.76
N ASP A 848 -22.73 15.25 -33.16
CA ASP A 848 -24.01 14.53 -33.23
C ASP A 848 -23.97 13.06 -32.81
N LEU A 849 -23.28 12.79 -31.70
CA LEU A 849 -23.09 11.45 -31.17
C LEU A 849 -24.44 10.82 -30.73
N PRO A 850 -24.75 9.56 -31.15
CA PRO A 850 -26.02 8.90 -30.81
C PRO A 850 -25.91 7.96 -29.59
N VAL A 851 -24.70 7.65 -29.12
CA VAL A 851 -24.43 6.72 -28.01
C VAL A 851 -23.40 7.33 -27.03
N PRO A 852 -23.34 6.89 -25.77
CA PRO A 852 -22.33 7.40 -24.84
C PRO A 852 -20.90 6.99 -25.25
N VAL A 853 -19.95 7.92 -25.13
CA VAL A 853 -18.50 7.66 -25.24
C VAL A 853 -17.85 8.08 -23.92
N VAL A 854 -17.31 7.12 -23.18
CA VAL A 854 -16.88 7.32 -21.79
C VAL A 854 -15.38 7.08 -21.64
N MET A 855 -14.63 8.16 -21.43
CA MET A 855 -13.23 8.14 -21.05
C MET A 855 -13.10 7.72 -19.58
N VAL A 856 -12.15 6.82 -19.30
CA VAL A 856 -11.92 6.29 -17.97
C VAL A 856 -10.43 5.98 -17.76
N GLY A 857 -9.95 6.11 -16.53
CA GLY A 857 -8.58 5.78 -16.14
C GLY A 857 -8.50 5.41 -14.66
N SER A 858 -7.28 5.35 -14.12
CA SER A 858 -7.05 5.11 -12.69
C SER A 858 -5.92 6.00 -12.18
N GLN A 859 -6.08 6.57 -10.98
CA GLN A 859 -5.03 7.30 -10.28
C GLN A 859 -4.08 6.36 -9.53
N ARG A 860 -4.58 5.18 -9.13
CA ARG A 860 -3.79 4.09 -8.57
C ARG A 860 -3.61 3.05 -9.65
N SER A 861 -2.37 2.59 -9.77
CA SER A 861 -2.04 1.51 -10.69
C SER A 861 -2.85 0.26 -10.35
N SER A 862 -3.26 -0.49 -11.37
CA SER A 862 -4.16 -1.66 -11.25
C SER A 862 -3.53 -2.85 -10.52
N ASP A 863 -2.21 -2.85 -10.31
CA ASP A 863 -1.47 -3.82 -9.49
C ASP A 863 -1.62 -3.58 -7.98
N ARG A 864 -2.29 -2.49 -7.56
CA ARG A 864 -2.58 -2.21 -6.14
C ARG A 864 -3.93 -2.79 -5.73
N PRO A 865 -4.02 -3.45 -4.57
CA PRO A 865 -5.30 -3.97 -4.08
C PRO A 865 -6.38 -2.91 -3.86
N SER A 866 -5.97 -1.70 -3.51
CA SER A 866 -6.85 -0.56 -3.28
C SER A 866 -7.20 0.21 -4.56
N SER A 867 -6.76 -0.24 -5.74
CA SER A 867 -6.85 0.53 -6.99
C SER A 867 -8.26 1.02 -7.31
N ASP A 868 -8.36 2.27 -7.80
CA ASP A 868 -9.59 2.84 -8.33
C ASP A 868 -9.98 2.30 -9.72
N ALA A 869 -9.09 1.55 -10.38
CA ALA A 869 -9.28 1.07 -11.75
C ALA A 869 -10.58 0.28 -11.94
N ALA A 870 -10.84 -0.67 -11.06
CA ALA A 870 -11.99 -1.56 -11.16
C ALA A 870 -13.33 -0.82 -11.09
N ILE A 871 -13.50 0.03 -10.07
CA ILE A 871 -14.74 0.76 -9.84
C ILE A 871 -14.95 1.81 -10.93
N ASN A 872 -13.91 2.55 -11.31
CA ASN A 872 -13.98 3.47 -12.44
C ASN A 872 -14.41 2.75 -13.72
N LEU A 873 -13.83 1.57 -14.01
CA LEU A 873 -14.18 0.79 -15.20
C LEU A 873 -15.61 0.25 -15.17
N MET A 874 -16.08 -0.27 -14.02
CA MET A 874 -17.46 -0.70 -13.86
C MET A 874 -18.44 0.46 -14.04
N ASN A 875 -18.13 1.62 -13.46
CA ASN A 875 -18.94 2.84 -13.58
C ASN A 875 -18.98 3.36 -15.01
N ALA A 876 -17.84 3.41 -15.69
CA ALA A 876 -17.76 3.81 -17.10
C ALA A 876 -18.51 2.83 -18.01
N THR A 877 -18.37 1.53 -17.76
CA THR A 877 -19.05 0.47 -18.52
C THR A 877 -20.57 0.51 -18.30
N ARG A 878 -21.02 0.70 -17.05
CA ARG A 878 -22.44 0.89 -16.73
C ARG A 878 -23.00 2.12 -17.45
N THR A 879 -22.26 3.22 -17.44
CA THR A 879 -22.63 4.44 -18.16
C THR A 879 -22.74 4.20 -19.67
N ALA A 880 -21.75 3.56 -20.29
CA ALA A 880 -21.79 3.22 -21.71
C ALA A 880 -22.97 2.29 -22.06
N ALA A 881 -23.22 1.28 -21.21
CA ALA A 881 -24.29 0.30 -21.41
C ALA A 881 -25.68 0.91 -21.31
N THR A 882 -25.96 1.71 -20.28
CA THR A 882 -27.34 2.05 -19.88
C THR A 882 -27.68 3.54 -19.87
N SER A 883 -26.71 4.46 -19.93
CA SER A 883 -26.98 5.90 -19.84
C SER A 883 -27.73 6.44 -21.07
N ASP A 884 -28.67 7.36 -20.83
CA ASP A 884 -29.30 8.16 -21.88
C ASP A 884 -28.38 9.30 -22.37
N ILE A 885 -27.26 9.59 -21.68
CA ILE A 885 -26.35 10.69 -22.03
C ILE A 885 -25.42 10.26 -23.18
N ALA A 886 -25.67 10.74 -24.39
CA ALA A 886 -24.93 10.49 -25.61
C ALA A 886 -23.91 11.60 -25.92
N GLU A 887 -22.96 11.80 -25.01
CA GLU A 887 -21.85 12.75 -25.17
C GLU A 887 -20.50 12.05 -24.95
N VAL A 888 -19.41 12.75 -25.27
CA VAL A 888 -18.09 12.38 -24.79
C VAL A 888 -17.97 12.83 -23.34
N MET A 889 -17.78 11.85 -22.45
CA MET A 889 -17.73 12.05 -21.00
C MET A 889 -16.42 11.54 -20.42
N VAL A 890 -15.98 12.13 -19.30
CA VAL A 890 -14.99 11.54 -18.41
C VAL A 890 -15.72 10.97 -17.19
N CYS A 891 -15.51 9.69 -16.90
CA CYS A 891 -16.06 9.01 -15.73
C CYS A 891 -14.93 8.65 -14.76
N MET A 892 -14.86 9.36 -13.64
CA MET A 892 -13.86 9.16 -12.59
C MET A 892 -14.51 9.34 -11.22
N PHE A 893 -13.84 8.94 -10.14
CA PHE A 893 -14.37 9.05 -8.78
C PHE A 893 -14.86 10.46 -8.41
N GLY A 894 -16.07 10.53 -7.84
CA GLY A 894 -16.64 11.75 -7.30
C GLY A 894 -15.98 12.16 -5.97
N PRO A 895 -16.19 11.36 -4.90
CA PRO A 895 -15.46 11.48 -3.65
C PRO A 895 -14.17 10.65 -3.68
N THR A 896 -13.30 10.81 -2.68
CA THR A 896 -12.16 9.87 -2.50
C THR A 896 -12.64 8.48 -2.10
N SER A 897 -13.78 8.37 -1.41
CA SER A 897 -14.41 7.10 -1.04
C SER A 897 -14.82 6.29 -2.26
N ASP A 898 -14.76 4.97 -2.14
CA ASP A 898 -15.17 4.02 -3.18
C ASP A 898 -16.71 3.92 -3.27
N GLU A 899 -17.40 5.05 -3.51
CA GLU A 899 -18.86 5.16 -3.48
C GLU A 899 -19.46 5.34 -4.88
N TYR A 900 -19.07 6.38 -5.61
CA TYR A 900 -19.66 6.71 -6.90
C TYR A 900 -18.69 7.43 -7.84
N GLY A 901 -18.91 7.27 -9.15
CA GLY A 901 -18.26 8.06 -10.19
C GLY A 901 -19.07 9.32 -10.53
N LEU A 902 -18.38 10.41 -10.87
CA LEU A 902 -18.99 11.57 -11.52
C LEU A 902 -18.81 11.47 -13.03
N LEU A 903 -19.84 11.92 -13.75
CA LEU A 903 -19.84 12.02 -15.20
C LEU A 903 -19.60 13.48 -15.59
N HIS A 904 -18.44 13.76 -16.14
CA HIS A 904 -18.04 15.10 -16.56
C HIS A 904 -18.17 15.25 -18.07
N ARG A 905 -18.75 16.36 -18.54
CA ARG A 905 -18.74 16.71 -19.97
C ARG A 905 -17.31 16.93 -20.44
N GLY A 906 -16.92 16.32 -21.56
CA GLY A 906 -15.52 16.26 -22.01
C GLY A 906 -14.83 17.62 -22.22
N THR A 907 -15.59 18.68 -22.47
CA THR A 907 -15.11 20.06 -22.67
C THR A 907 -15.11 20.91 -21.40
N ARG A 908 -15.57 20.38 -20.27
CA ARG A 908 -15.69 21.10 -18.98
C ARG A 908 -14.92 20.44 -17.84
N VAL A 909 -14.19 19.38 -18.13
CA VAL A 909 -13.45 18.60 -17.14
C VAL A 909 -11.97 18.97 -17.14
N ARG A 910 -11.35 18.95 -15.96
CA ARG A 910 -9.90 19.07 -15.81
C ARG A 910 -9.37 18.19 -14.69
N LYS A 911 -8.15 17.69 -14.84
CA LYS A 911 -7.39 17.05 -13.76
C LYS A 911 -6.86 18.15 -12.82
N MET A 912 -7.50 18.34 -11.67
CA MET A 912 -7.22 19.45 -10.75
C MET A 912 -6.16 19.12 -9.69
N HIS A 913 -5.80 17.85 -9.54
CA HIS A 913 -4.83 17.37 -8.56
C HIS A 913 -3.88 16.33 -9.19
N SER A 914 -2.63 16.27 -8.73
CA SER A 914 -1.62 15.34 -9.24
C SER A 914 -1.93 13.86 -8.94
N SER A 915 -2.40 13.54 -7.72
CA SER A 915 -2.56 12.16 -7.24
C SER A 915 -3.91 11.74 -6.61
N TYR A 916 -4.80 12.67 -6.24
CA TYR A 916 -6.09 12.34 -5.57
C TYR A 916 -6.97 11.51 -6.49
N ARG A 917 -7.65 10.48 -5.94
CA ARG A 917 -8.62 9.66 -6.71
C ARG A 917 -9.70 10.50 -7.38
N SER A 918 -10.21 11.49 -6.65
CA SER A 918 -11.22 12.44 -7.13
C SER A 918 -10.62 13.71 -7.75
N THR A 919 -9.58 13.55 -8.58
CA THR A 919 -8.87 14.68 -9.19
C THR A 919 -9.64 15.38 -10.30
N PHE A 920 -10.52 14.67 -11.03
CA PHE A 920 -11.26 15.27 -12.13
C PHE A 920 -12.45 16.08 -11.61
N ARG A 921 -12.56 17.30 -12.12
CA ARG A 921 -13.57 18.27 -11.71
C ARG A 921 -14.16 18.97 -12.92
N THR A 922 -15.49 19.13 -12.90
CA THR A 922 -16.19 20.04 -13.79
C THR A 922 -15.91 21.47 -13.34
N LEU A 923 -15.56 22.34 -14.28
CA LEU A 923 -15.22 23.74 -14.06
C LEU A 923 -16.24 24.65 -14.74
N SER A 924 -16.56 25.77 -14.09
CA SER A 924 -17.56 26.76 -14.56
C SER A 924 -18.95 26.18 -14.84
N ASP A 925 -19.22 24.97 -14.35
CA ASP A 925 -20.49 24.26 -14.49
C ASP A 925 -20.57 23.09 -13.49
N ILE A 926 -21.71 22.38 -13.46
CA ILE A 926 -21.91 21.17 -12.65
C ILE A 926 -21.73 19.88 -13.51
N PRO A 927 -21.33 18.73 -12.91
CA PRO A 927 -21.28 17.46 -13.62
C PRO A 927 -22.61 17.09 -14.30
N LEU A 928 -22.53 16.25 -15.34
CA LEU A 928 -23.70 15.73 -16.05
C LEU A 928 -24.55 14.81 -15.17
N GLY A 929 -23.91 14.09 -14.25
CA GLY A 929 -24.57 13.20 -13.32
C GLY A 929 -23.59 12.39 -12.49
N LYS A 930 -24.12 11.43 -11.73
CA LYS A 930 -23.36 10.40 -11.03
C LYS A 930 -23.68 9.00 -11.54
N VAL A 931 -22.79 8.07 -11.28
CA VAL A 931 -22.98 6.64 -11.53
C VAL A 931 -22.51 5.82 -10.33
N ASP A 932 -23.34 4.87 -9.91
CA ASP A 932 -23.05 3.91 -8.84
C ASP A 932 -23.69 2.55 -9.19
N GLN A 933 -23.75 1.61 -8.23
CA GLN A 933 -24.32 0.28 -8.46
C GLN A 933 -25.82 0.33 -8.85
N SER A 934 -26.55 1.38 -8.45
CA SER A 934 -27.98 1.54 -8.76
C SER A 934 -28.23 2.01 -10.21
N GLY A 935 -27.25 2.63 -10.86
CA GLY A 935 -27.38 3.16 -12.21
C GLY A 935 -26.79 4.56 -12.37
N VAL A 936 -27.18 5.23 -13.46
CA VAL A 936 -26.80 6.62 -13.75
C VAL A 936 -27.92 7.54 -13.27
N THR A 937 -27.55 8.56 -12.49
CA THR A 937 -28.46 9.64 -12.07
C THR A 937 -27.98 10.96 -12.69
N PRO A 938 -28.65 11.46 -13.75
CA PRO A 938 -28.34 12.77 -14.31
C PRO A 938 -28.63 13.89 -13.31
N TYR A 939 -27.80 14.94 -13.31
CA TYR A 939 -28.01 16.16 -12.52
C TYR A 939 -28.62 17.30 -13.35
N ARG A 940 -28.70 17.11 -14.66
CA ARG A 940 -29.18 18.08 -15.63
C ARG A 940 -29.97 17.37 -16.72
N ASP A 941 -30.71 18.11 -17.52
CA ASP A 941 -31.49 17.59 -18.65
C ASP A 941 -31.01 18.12 -20.03
N ASP A 942 -30.08 19.06 -20.05
CA ASP A 942 -29.54 19.73 -21.25
C ASP A 942 -28.34 18.97 -21.86
N TYR A 943 -28.50 17.65 -21.98
CA TYR A 943 -27.53 16.75 -22.59
C TYR A 943 -28.09 16.09 -23.86
N ARG A 944 -27.20 15.64 -24.75
CA ARG A 944 -27.63 14.87 -25.94
C ARG A 944 -28.18 13.51 -25.51
N ARG A 945 -29.39 13.15 -25.96
CA ARG A 945 -30.03 11.88 -25.63
C ARG A 945 -29.58 10.75 -26.56
N ARG A 946 -29.63 9.51 -26.06
CA ARG A 946 -29.34 8.30 -26.83
C ARG A 946 -30.33 8.18 -27.99
N ARG A 947 -29.84 7.82 -29.18
CA ARG A 947 -30.66 7.62 -30.39
C ARG A 947 -30.37 6.28 -31.03
N ALA A 948 -31.36 5.76 -31.76
CA ALA A 948 -31.23 4.51 -32.52
C ALA A 948 -30.37 4.68 -33.79
N GLU A 949 -30.24 5.92 -34.26
CA GLU A 949 -29.41 6.30 -35.40
C GLU A 949 -27.95 5.90 -35.16
N ARG A 950 -27.30 5.34 -36.19
CA ARG A 950 -25.94 4.77 -36.11
C ARG A 950 -24.93 5.59 -36.91
N LYS A 951 -25.10 6.92 -36.90
CA LYS A 951 -24.26 7.86 -37.63
C LYS A 951 -23.73 8.93 -36.68
N VAL A 952 -22.47 9.30 -36.88
CA VAL A 952 -21.80 10.41 -36.20
C VAL A 952 -21.25 11.37 -37.26
N ASP A 953 -21.28 12.67 -37.00
CA ASP A 953 -20.61 13.68 -37.83
C ASP A 953 -19.13 13.74 -37.43
N LEU A 954 -18.28 13.05 -38.19
CA LEU A 954 -16.87 12.89 -37.90
C LEU A 954 -16.03 14.00 -38.55
N LYS A 955 -15.41 14.83 -37.71
CA LYS A 955 -14.49 15.93 -38.07
C LYS A 955 -13.10 15.70 -37.46
N ALA A 956 -12.50 14.55 -37.77
CA ALA A 956 -11.20 14.13 -37.26
C ALA A 956 -10.03 14.85 -37.95
N VAL A 957 -9.90 16.15 -37.67
CA VAL A 957 -8.85 17.04 -38.18
C VAL A 957 -8.21 17.82 -37.03
N PHE A 958 -6.92 18.13 -37.15
CA PHE A 958 -6.21 18.95 -36.17
C PHE A 958 -4.97 19.57 -36.82
N ASP A 959 -4.74 20.84 -36.51
CA ASP A 959 -3.54 21.60 -36.87
C ASP A 959 -2.62 21.70 -35.64
N ASP A 960 -1.41 21.14 -35.72
CA ASP A 960 -0.44 21.12 -34.62
C ASP A 960 0.39 22.40 -34.48
N ARG A 961 0.22 23.38 -35.39
CA ARG A 961 0.87 24.71 -35.30
C ARG A 961 0.08 25.66 -34.42
N VAL A 962 -0.27 25.19 -33.22
CA VAL A 962 -0.96 25.94 -32.16
C VAL A 962 -0.20 25.82 -30.84
N SER A 963 -0.25 26.86 -30.01
CA SER A 963 0.43 26.86 -28.71
C SER A 963 -0.45 27.43 -27.60
N LEU A 964 -0.23 26.95 -26.37
CA LEU A 964 -0.80 27.48 -25.14
C LEU A 964 0.29 28.22 -24.37
N VAL A 965 0.14 29.54 -24.26
CA VAL A 965 1.07 30.42 -23.54
C VAL A 965 0.46 30.79 -22.20
N TYR A 966 1.06 30.27 -21.12
CA TYR A 966 0.68 30.64 -19.76
C TYR A 966 1.41 31.92 -19.35
N TYR A 967 0.68 33.03 -19.29
CA TYR A 967 1.29 34.32 -18.95
C TYR A 967 1.89 34.33 -17.52
N TYR A 968 2.91 35.15 -17.28
CA TYR A 968 3.43 35.38 -15.93
C TYR A 968 4.01 36.80 -15.81
N PRO A 969 4.16 37.35 -14.59
CA PRO A 969 4.68 38.69 -14.41
C PRO A 969 6.04 38.89 -15.09
N ASN A 970 6.17 39.97 -15.87
CA ASN A 970 7.38 40.31 -16.63
C ASN A 970 7.76 39.28 -17.73
N MET A 971 6.77 38.56 -18.28
CA MET A 971 6.95 37.83 -19.53
C MET A 971 7.54 38.74 -20.62
N LYS A 972 8.52 38.21 -21.36
CA LYS A 972 9.24 38.91 -22.40
C LYS A 972 8.63 38.60 -23.79
N PRO A 973 8.79 39.51 -24.77
CA PRO A 973 8.15 39.37 -26.10
C PRO A 973 8.71 38.25 -26.95
N ASP A 974 9.97 37.87 -26.70
CA ASP A 974 10.71 36.78 -27.34
C ASP A 974 9.95 35.45 -27.38
N ILE A 975 9.12 35.16 -26.38
CA ILE A 975 8.28 33.95 -26.37
C ILE A 975 7.25 33.99 -27.51
N ILE A 976 6.53 35.11 -27.66
CA ILE A 976 5.51 35.26 -28.71
C ILE A 976 6.18 35.42 -30.08
N ASP A 977 7.25 36.21 -30.15
CA ASP A 977 8.04 36.38 -31.37
C ASP A 977 8.58 35.03 -31.89
N SER A 978 9.11 34.20 -30.99
CA SER A 978 9.58 32.85 -31.33
C SER A 978 8.46 31.97 -31.90
N LEU A 979 7.23 32.04 -31.37
CA LEU A 979 6.11 31.29 -31.93
C LEU A 979 5.78 31.75 -33.36
N ILE A 980 5.78 33.06 -33.61
CA ILE A 980 5.58 33.62 -34.95
C ILE A 980 6.69 33.15 -35.90
N ASP A 981 7.94 33.29 -35.47
CA ASP A 981 9.14 32.92 -36.27
C ASP A 981 9.19 31.43 -36.60
N ASN A 982 8.68 30.58 -35.71
CA ASN A 982 8.56 29.13 -35.93
C ASN A 982 7.29 28.72 -36.69
N GLY A 983 6.51 29.68 -37.20
CA GLY A 983 5.35 29.42 -38.06
C GLY A 983 4.13 28.88 -37.33
N TYR A 984 3.95 29.19 -36.04
CA TYR A 984 2.70 28.92 -35.33
C TYR A 984 1.58 29.79 -35.90
N ARG A 985 0.42 29.16 -36.17
CA ARG A 985 -0.76 29.81 -36.73
C ARG A 985 -1.78 30.22 -35.69
N GLY A 986 -1.72 29.61 -34.50
CA GLY A 986 -2.61 29.92 -33.39
C GLY A 986 -1.91 30.00 -32.04
N ILE A 987 -2.32 30.95 -31.21
CA ILE A 987 -1.84 31.15 -29.85
C ILE A 987 -3.05 31.30 -28.93
N VAL A 988 -3.16 30.42 -27.95
CA VAL A 988 -4.08 30.60 -26.81
C VAL A 988 -3.25 31.15 -25.65
N ILE A 989 -3.67 32.28 -25.08
CA ILE A 989 -3.03 32.89 -23.93
C ILE A 989 -3.90 32.61 -22.70
N ALA A 990 -3.36 31.89 -21.72
CA ALA A 990 -3.95 31.87 -20.38
C ALA A 990 -3.50 33.15 -19.66
N GLY A 991 -4.33 34.20 -19.70
CA GLY A 991 -4.05 35.51 -19.14
C GLY A 991 -4.48 35.66 -17.67
N THR A 992 -4.03 36.74 -17.02
CA THR A 992 -4.40 37.04 -15.63
C THR A 992 -5.78 37.66 -15.52
N GLY A 993 -6.43 37.50 -14.36
CA GLY A 993 -7.69 38.18 -14.04
C GLY A 993 -8.77 37.93 -15.10
N LEU A 994 -9.32 39.01 -15.68
CA LEU A 994 -10.36 38.96 -16.73
C LEU A 994 -9.79 38.79 -18.15
N GLY A 995 -8.53 38.38 -18.29
CA GLY A 995 -7.84 38.20 -19.57
C GLY A 995 -6.86 39.33 -19.87
N HIS A 996 -5.74 39.36 -19.16
CA HIS A 996 -4.71 40.40 -19.30
C HIS A 996 -3.30 39.83 -19.48
N VAL A 997 -2.44 40.66 -20.07
CA VAL A 997 -0.97 40.50 -20.12
C VAL A 997 -0.29 41.86 -19.90
N ASN A 998 1.03 41.90 -19.69
CA ASN A 998 1.77 43.15 -19.55
C ASN A 998 1.98 43.88 -20.89
N LYS A 999 2.13 45.21 -20.83
CA LYS A 999 2.39 46.06 -22.00
C LYS A 999 3.63 45.71 -22.84
N PRO A 1000 4.75 45.21 -22.27
CA PRO A 1000 5.89 44.75 -23.06
C PRO A 1000 5.55 43.73 -24.15
N LEU A 1001 4.51 42.91 -23.98
CA LEU A 1001 4.10 41.94 -25.01
C LEU A 1001 3.36 42.58 -26.20
N TYR A 1002 2.93 43.84 -26.11
CA TYR A 1002 2.07 44.47 -27.12
C TYR A 1002 2.72 44.51 -28.50
N PRO A 1003 4.02 44.86 -28.67
CA PRO A 1003 4.67 44.82 -29.98
C PRO A 1003 4.66 43.42 -30.61
N ALA A 1004 4.90 42.36 -29.83
CA ALA A 1004 4.87 40.99 -30.33
C ALA A 1004 3.45 40.52 -30.67
N LEU A 1005 2.44 40.97 -29.92
CA LEU A 1005 1.03 40.71 -30.24
C LEU A 1005 0.58 41.43 -31.52
N ASP A 1006 1.01 42.67 -31.72
CA ASP A 1006 0.75 43.40 -32.97
C ASP A 1006 1.42 42.70 -34.17
N ARG A 1007 2.64 42.21 -33.96
CA ARG A 1007 3.36 41.39 -34.94
C ARG A 1007 2.61 40.09 -35.23
N ALA A 1008 2.09 39.40 -34.22
CA ALA A 1008 1.27 38.19 -34.39
C ALA A 1008 0.04 38.47 -35.26
N ARG A 1009 -0.69 39.56 -34.96
CA ARG A 1009 -1.81 40.03 -35.77
C ARG A 1009 -1.41 40.31 -37.22
N ALA A 1010 -0.31 41.04 -37.44
CA ALA A 1010 0.18 41.36 -38.77
C ALA A 1010 0.61 40.10 -39.56
N ALA A 1011 1.12 39.09 -38.87
CA ALA A 1011 1.47 37.78 -39.44
C ALA A 1011 0.26 36.85 -39.64
N GLY A 1012 -0.96 37.29 -39.33
CA GLY A 1012 -2.17 36.47 -39.46
C GLY A 1012 -2.31 35.37 -38.42
N VAL A 1013 -1.56 35.46 -37.31
CA VAL A 1013 -1.63 34.48 -36.22
C VAL A 1013 -2.89 34.72 -35.40
N HIS A 1014 -3.66 33.65 -35.18
CA HIS A 1014 -4.88 33.67 -34.40
C HIS A 1014 -4.58 33.72 -32.90
N VAL A 1015 -4.87 34.83 -32.23
CA VAL A 1015 -4.63 34.97 -30.79
C VAL A 1015 -5.94 34.98 -30.01
N TYR A 1016 -6.12 33.99 -29.13
CA TYR A 1016 -7.27 33.89 -28.23
C TYR A 1016 -6.85 34.04 -26.77
N MET A 1017 -7.69 34.68 -25.96
CA MET A 1017 -7.50 34.87 -24.54
C MET A 1017 -8.41 33.93 -23.74
N THR A 1018 -7.83 33.24 -22.76
CA THR A 1018 -8.49 32.51 -21.67
C THR A 1018 -7.96 33.02 -20.33
N VAL A 1019 -8.42 32.45 -19.21
CA VAL A 1019 -8.01 32.89 -17.86
C VAL A 1019 -7.26 31.81 -17.09
N GLN A 1020 -6.20 32.22 -16.39
CA GLN A 1020 -5.42 31.36 -15.48
C GLN A 1020 -6.19 30.94 -14.24
N THR A 1021 -7.24 31.69 -13.88
CA THR A 1021 -8.10 31.38 -12.74
C THR A 1021 -8.95 30.13 -12.97
N MET A 1022 -9.00 29.63 -14.19
CA MET A 1022 -9.78 28.47 -14.66
C MET A 1022 -11.30 28.67 -14.62
N TRP A 1023 -11.81 29.27 -13.56
CA TRP A 1023 -13.19 29.73 -13.45
C TRP A 1023 -13.32 31.20 -13.86
N GLY A 1024 -14.52 31.55 -14.34
CA GLY A 1024 -14.89 32.90 -14.74
C GLY A 1024 -14.80 33.14 -16.24
N TYR A 1025 -15.41 34.24 -16.67
CA TYR A 1025 -15.38 34.70 -18.05
C TYR A 1025 -14.18 35.64 -18.28
N VAL A 1026 -13.55 35.48 -19.44
CA VAL A 1026 -12.72 36.53 -20.03
C VAL A 1026 -13.62 37.73 -20.31
N GLN A 1027 -13.31 38.87 -19.68
CA GLN A 1027 -14.05 40.12 -19.87
C GLN A 1027 -13.09 41.29 -20.10
N MET A 1028 -12.53 41.32 -21.30
CA MET A 1028 -11.53 42.31 -21.73
C MET A 1028 -12.10 43.72 -21.93
N TYR A 1029 -13.41 43.93 -21.78
CA TYR A 1029 -14.04 45.25 -21.88
C TYR A 1029 -13.98 46.07 -20.58
N VAL A 1030 -13.69 45.46 -19.42
CA VAL A 1030 -13.70 46.16 -18.11
C VAL A 1030 -12.54 47.15 -18.01
N TYR A 1031 -11.32 46.69 -18.29
CA TYR A 1031 -10.08 47.46 -18.09
C TYR A 1031 -9.50 47.95 -19.41
N GLU A 1032 -8.80 49.08 -19.38
CA GLU A 1032 -8.10 49.67 -20.54
C GLU A 1032 -7.18 48.66 -21.22
N THR A 1033 -6.39 47.92 -20.44
CA THR A 1033 -5.45 46.91 -20.94
C THR A 1033 -6.14 45.83 -21.77
N GLY A 1034 -7.35 45.40 -21.40
CA GLY A 1034 -8.12 44.43 -22.17
C GLY A 1034 -8.61 45.00 -23.51
N ARG A 1035 -9.03 46.27 -23.52
CA ARG A 1035 -9.45 46.97 -24.75
C ARG A 1035 -8.28 47.18 -25.71
N GLU A 1036 -7.12 47.58 -25.19
CA GLU A 1036 -5.88 47.68 -25.96
C GLU A 1036 -5.53 46.33 -26.61
N LEU A 1037 -5.59 45.23 -25.86
CA LEU A 1037 -5.31 43.88 -26.36
C LEU A 1037 -6.28 43.44 -27.47
N MET A 1038 -7.58 43.74 -27.35
CA MET A 1038 -8.53 43.46 -28.43
C MET A 1038 -8.20 44.27 -29.70
N GLY A 1039 -7.72 45.50 -29.56
CA GLY A 1039 -7.20 46.30 -30.68
C GLY A 1039 -5.98 45.67 -31.36
N LEU A 1040 -5.18 44.91 -30.61
CA LEU A 1040 -4.05 44.12 -31.09
C LEU A 1040 -4.45 42.75 -31.66
N GLY A 1041 -5.75 42.48 -31.85
CA GLY A 1041 -6.23 41.24 -32.48
C GLY A 1041 -6.38 40.06 -31.52
N VAL A 1042 -6.30 40.29 -30.21
CA VAL A 1042 -6.55 39.24 -29.20
C VAL A 1042 -8.06 39.07 -29.00
N ILE A 1043 -8.56 37.84 -29.15
CA ILE A 1043 -9.99 37.53 -29.11
C ILE A 1043 -10.36 36.87 -27.78
N PRO A 1044 -11.34 37.39 -27.00
CA PRO A 1044 -11.79 36.76 -25.77
C PRO A 1044 -12.55 35.45 -26.05
N ALA A 1045 -12.13 34.34 -25.44
CA ALA A 1045 -12.74 33.01 -25.61
C ALA A 1045 -13.79 32.68 -24.53
N ALA A 1046 -14.56 33.69 -24.11
CA ALA A 1046 -15.60 33.58 -23.06
C ALA A 1046 -15.08 32.88 -21.79
N ASN A 1047 -15.72 31.80 -21.34
CA ASN A 1047 -15.29 30.99 -20.19
C ASN A 1047 -14.75 29.60 -20.61
N MET A 1048 -14.19 29.50 -21.81
CA MET A 1048 -13.56 28.26 -22.27
C MET A 1048 -12.28 28.00 -21.47
N LEU A 1049 -12.08 26.75 -21.05
CA LEU A 1049 -10.87 26.36 -20.35
C LEU A 1049 -9.64 26.53 -21.26
N PRO A 1050 -8.47 26.94 -20.74
CA PRO A 1050 -7.27 27.15 -21.56
C PRO A 1050 -6.88 25.94 -22.41
N GLU A 1051 -6.90 24.75 -21.82
CA GLU A 1051 -6.57 23.49 -22.48
C GLU A 1051 -7.60 23.12 -23.56
N VAL A 1052 -8.87 23.42 -23.32
CA VAL A 1052 -9.97 23.19 -24.27
C VAL A 1052 -9.90 24.16 -25.42
N ALA A 1053 -9.56 25.43 -25.17
CA ALA A 1053 -9.34 26.44 -26.21
C ALA A 1053 -8.14 26.10 -27.09
N TYR A 1054 -7.06 25.56 -26.52
CA TYR A 1054 -5.92 25.04 -27.27
C TYR A 1054 -6.35 23.94 -28.24
N VAL A 1055 -7.10 22.95 -27.73
CA VAL A 1055 -7.61 21.84 -28.56
C VAL A 1055 -8.58 22.33 -29.62
N LYS A 1056 -9.51 23.24 -29.26
CA LYS A 1056 -10.49 23.78 -30.20
C LYS A 1056 -9.85 24.60 -31.30
N LEU A 1057 -8.80 25.36 -30.99
CA LEU A 1057 -8.08 26.17 -31.98
C LEU A 1057 -7.37 25.29 -33.02
N GLY A 1058 -6.69 24.24 -32.58
CA GLY A 1058 -6.08 23.26 -33.49
C GLY A 1058 -7.13 22.56 -34.36
N TRP A 1059 -8.29 22.21 -33.79
CA TRP A 1059 -9.41 21.62 -34.55
C TRP A 1059 -10.06 22.60 -35.54
N ALA A 1060 -10.21 23.88 -35.17
CA ALA A 1060 -10.78 24.92 -36.04
C ALA A 1060 -9.85 25.20 -37.23
N LEU A 1061 -8.54 25.34 -36.97
CA LEU A 1061 -7.53 25.50 -38.01
C LEU A 1061 -7.42 24.26 -38.92
N GLY A 1062 -7.63 23.06 -38.38
CA GLY A 1062 -7.72 21.84 -39.16
C GLY A 1062 -8.90 21.80 -40.15
N GLN A 1063 -9.93 22.62 -39.95
CA GLN A 1063 -11.08 22.73 -40.85
C GLN A 1063 -10.99 23.90 -41.83
N SER A 1064 -10.47 25.04 -41.39
CA SER A 1064 -10.36 26.24 -42.20
C SER A 1064 -9.16 27.07 -41.76
N GLN A 1065 -8.51 27.72 -42.73
CA GLN A 1065 -7.45 28.70 -42.48
C GLN A 1065 -7.96 30.14 -42.67
N GLU A 1066 -9.24 30.30 -43.05
CA GLU A 1066 -9.86 31.61 -43.26
C GLU A 1066 -10.16 32.30 -41.92
N PRO A 1067 -9.66 33.53 -41.67
CA PRO A 1067 -9.67 34.07 -40.33
C PRO A 1067 -11.05 34.22 -39.67
N ASP A 1068 -12.04 34.65 -40.45
CA ASP A 1068 -13.41 34.82 -39.96
C ASP A 1068 -14.10 33.48 -39.67
N GLU A 1069 -13.77 32.43 -40.44
CA GLU A 1069 -14.32 31.09 -40.21
C GLU A 1069 -13.70 30.45 -38.97
N VAL A 1070 -12.39 30.58 -38.78
CA VAL A 1070 -11.71 30.14 -37.53
C VAL A 1070 -12.31 30.86 -36.33
N ARG A 1071 -12.54 32.17 -36.44
CA ARG A 1071 -13.21 32.97 -35.39
C ARG A 1071 -14.63 32.48 -35.12
N ARG A 1072 -15.41 32.21 -36.16
CA ARG A 1072 -16.77 31.67 -36.03
C ARG A 1072 -16.75 30.32 -35.31
N LEU A 1073 -15.88 29.39 -35.73
CA LEU A 1073 -15.74 28.07 -35.12
C LEU A 1073 -15.34 28.17 -33.64
N MET A 1074 -14.37 29.01 -33.32
CA MET A 1074 -13.90 29.21 -31.94
C MET A 1074 -14.97 29.78 -31.02
N LEU A 1075 -15.75 30.75 -31.48
CA LEU A 1075 -16.75 31.43 -30.66
C LEU A 1075 -18.14 30.78 -30.69
N THR A 1076 -18.40 29.84 -31.62
CA THR A 1076 -19.66 29.08 -31.65
C THR A 1076 -19.57 27.90 -30.68
N PRO A 1077 -20.48 27.76 -29.69
CA PRO A 1077 -20.53 26.58 -28.84
C PRO A 1077 -20.83 25.31 -29.65
N VAL A 1078 -20.05 24.26 -29.46
CA VAL A 1078 -20.18 22.96 -30.15
C VAL A 1078 -20.74 21.89 -29.21
N ASN A 1079 -20.13 21.73 -28.04
CA ASN A 1079 -20.47 20.72 -27.03
C ASN A 1079 -20.19 21.28 -25.62
N GLY A 1080 -20.77 22.43 -25.30
CA GLY A 1080 -20.80 23.00 -23.94
C GLY A 1080 -19.49 23.60 -23.42
N GLU A 1081 -18.50 23.83 -24.30
CA GLU A 1081 -17.21 24.45 -23.96
C GLU A 1081 -17.31 25.95 -23.62
N ILE A 1082 -18.38 26.61 -24.08
CA ILE A 1082 -18.80 27.96 -23.69
C ILE A 1082 -20.20 27.83 -23.09
N THR A 1083 -20.45 28.46 -21.95
CA THR A 1083 -21.78 28.50 -21.31
C THR A 1083 -22.38 29.90 -21.43
N ASP A 1084 -23.70 30.00 -21.31
CA ASP A 1084 -24.38 31.31 -21.33
C ASP A 1084 -24.21 32.05 -20.00
N ARG A 1085 -24.07 31.31 -18.91
CA ARG A 1085 -23.81 31.80 -17.54
C ARG A 1085 -23.12 30.72 -16.71
N GLU A 1086 -22.46 31.14 -15.65
CA GLU A 1086 -22.02 30.23 -14.59
C GLU A 1086 -23.14 30.04 -13.57
N PRO A 1087 -23.47 28.80 -13.18
CA PRO A 1087 -24.40 28.56 -12.09
C PRO A 1087 -23.76 28.96 -10.75
N HIS A 1088 -24.58 29.35 -9.78
CA HIS A 1088 -24.11 29.78 -8.46
C HIS A 1088 -23.28 28.72 -7.71
N ASP A 1089 -23.47 27.44 -8.02
CA ASP A 1089 -22.73 26.29 -7.51
C ASP A 1089 -21.65 25.78 -8.48
N GLY A 1090 -21.40 26.49 -9.59
CA GLY A 1090 -20.35 26.18 -10.57
C GLY A 1090 -18.95 26.65 -10.14
N TYR A 1091 -18.86 27.60 -9.20
CA TYR A 1091 -17.62 28.05 -8.57
C TYR A 1091 -17.46 27.44 -7.18
N LEU A 1092 -17.25 26.14 -7.15
CA LEU A 1092 -16.98 25.42 -5.92
C LEU A 1092 -15.82 24.45 -6.17
N VAL A 1093 -14.84 24.46 -5.26
CA VAL A 1093 -13.80 23.43 -5.23
C VAL A 1093 -14.45 22.05 -5.00
N LEU A 1094 -15.55 22.03 -4.24
CA LEU A 1094 -16.45 20.88 -4.12
C LEU A 1094 -17.44 20.87 -5.30
N GLN A 1095 -17.78 19.71 -5.85
CA GLN A 1095 -18.56 19.66 -7.10
C GLN A 1095 -20.04 20.01 -6.88
N GLY A 1096 -20.51 21.11 -7.47
CA GLY A 1096 -21.93 21.49 -7.52
C GLY A 1096 -22.81 20.40 -8.15
N GLY A 1097 -24.11 20.46 -7.90
CA GLY A 1097 -25.07 19.41 -8.28
C GLY A 1097 -25.00 18.11 -7.45
N SER A 1098 -23.94 17.87 -6.66
CA SER A 1098 -23.88 16.72 -5.76
C SER A 1098 -24.77 16.93 -4.52
N PRO A 1099 -25.46 15.89 -4.01
CA PRO A 1099 -26.31 16.01 -2.82
C PRO A 1099 -25.58 16.54 -1.58
N GLU A 1100 -24.33 16.15 -1.39
CA GLU A 1100 -23.50 16.52 -0.24
C GLU A 1100 -23.13 18.00 -0.30
N VAL A 1101 -22.76 18.49 -1.48
CA VAL A 1101 -22.44 19.90 -1.70
C VAL A 1101 -23.69 20.76 -1.59
N ALA A 1102 -24.82 20.30 -2.13
CA ALA A 1102 -26.11 20.99 -1.95
C ALA A 1102 -26.50 21.08 -0.46
N ALA A 1103 -26.30 20.01 0.31
CA ALA A 1103 -26.51 20.01 1.75
C ALA A 1103 -25.56 20.99 2.46
N PHE A 1104 -24.28 21.03 2.08
CA PHE A 1104 -23.31 21.99 2.64
C PHE A 1104 -23.68 23.44 2.33
N ILE A 1105 -23.95 23.78 1.07
CA ILE A 1105 -24.34 25.14 0.65
C ILE A 1105 -25.61 25.57 1.40
N SER A 1106 -26.64 24.74 1.41
CA SER A 1106 -27.92 25.09 2.05
C SER A 1106 -27.83 25.29 3.56
N SER A 1107 -26.86 24.65 4.23
CA SER A 1107 -26.68 24.76 5.68
C SER A 1107 -25.66 25.83 6.11
N HIS A 1108 -24.62 26.09 5.30
CA HIS A 1108 -23.47 26.92 5.72
C HIS A 1108 -23.22 28.15 4.84
N TRP A 1109 -23.73 28.20 3.61
CA TRP A 1109 -23.46 29.27 2.63
C TRP A 1109 -24.59 30.32 2.57
N LYS A 1110 -25.42 30.42 3.61
CA LYS A 1110 -26.53 31.39 3.65
C LYS A 1110 -26.07 32.83 3.87
#